data_AF-A0A367XP92-F1
#
_entry.id   AF-A0A367XP92-F1
#
_cell.length_a   1.000
_cell.length_b   1.000
_cell.length_c   1.000
_cell.angle_alpha   90.00
_cell.angle_beta   90.00
_cell.angle_gamma   90.00
#
_symmetry.space_group_name_H-M   'P 1'
#
loop_
_entity.id
_entity.type
_entity.pdbx_description
1 polymer ?
#
loop_
_entity_poly.entity_id
_entity_poly.type
_entity_poly.pdbx_seq_one_letter_code
_entity_poly.pdbx_strand_id
1 'polypeptide(L)'
;MERLSQLSMHATASVAPPPRPAHPLDPLTPAEIRLVSAIVKSKYTGKAINFNTVTLREPIKKAYYEWKEQNGPLPPRIAYYVIVVDGDNGVHEGIVDIGAQQLIEMKHTEGVQPILTPSDLQVTEEIIRKDPEVQRQCELSGVPKNSMHQIYCDAWTIGYDERWGASRRLQQALMYWRSDEDDSHYSHPLDFCPIVDMNAGKVIFIDIPARRRPLSKNKHSSYHPKHIAEKFGTAENPSGFRQDDHPINITQPNGVSFQMDNNVMTWSNMKFHIGFNYREGIVLSDFTYNDHGNVRPLFHRISLCEMVVPYGSPDFPHQRKHALDIGEYGAGNMTNPLSLSCDCKGVIHYLDGHVVDRSGDAATIKNAICIHEEDDGILFKHSDFRDDFQTAVTTRGKRLIISQIFTAANYEYCVYWILRQDGTIKLEVRLTGILNTYVCADDEDIGPWGTVVYPNVNAHNHQHLFSLRIHPRIDGDNNSAATSDAKASPFPTGSSQNMYGNAFYCEKNTFKTVKDSITNFESATARTWDMFNPSSVHKYSGKPATYKLVSTFCSPLLAQEGSLVRKRAPWAASHTQVIPYVDENFGYGRLYPSGDHVAQWSGDGLRGMRKWIGDGSDKVENTDIVFFHTFGITHFPSPEDFPVMPTEIFDLMLRPRHIFAESPVLDVKPSYARTTKEVKAGVAASHLLDDKVSRLAFNGQGSCCKK
;
A
#
# COMPACT_ATOMS: atom_id res chain seq x y z
N MET A 1 3.25 -54.63 2.18
CA MET A 1 3.48 -53.80 3.38
C MET A 1 3.36 -52.33 3.01
N GLU A 2 2.27 -51.92 2.34
CA GLU A 2 2.14 -50.55 1.79
C GLU A 2 0.66 -50.15 1.60
N ARG A 3 -0.22 -50.71 2.44
CA ARG A 3 -1.66 -50.37 2.48
C ARG A 3 -2.18 -50.11 3.90
N LEU A 4 -1.28 -49.99 4.87
CA LEU A 4 -1.57 -49.71 6.28
C LEU A 4 -1.10 -48.32 6.74
N SER A 5 -0.48 -47.53 5.85
CA SER A 5 -0.07 -46.13 6.13
C SER A 5 -1.13 -45.09 5.78
N GLN A 6 -2.25 -45.46 5.15
CA GLN A 6 -3.31 -44.54 4.71
C GLN A 6 -4.60 -44.61 5.54
N LEU A 7 -4.64 -45.38 6.64
CA LEU A 7 -5.84 -45.55 7.47
C LEU A 7 -5.69 -45.08 8.93
N SER A 8 -4.67 -44.29 9.26
CA SER A 8 -4.49 -43.74 10.61
C SER A 8 -4.99 -42.30 10.81
N MET A 9 -5.72 -41.69 9.87
CA MET A 9 -6.20 -40.29 10.00
C MET A 9 -7.56 -40.13 10.72
N HIS A 10 -8.03 -41.14 11.44
CA HIS A 10 -9.16 -41.01 12.36
C HIS A 10 -8.81 -41.57 13.74
N ALA A 11 -7.89 -40.88 14.41
CA ALA A 11 -7.81 -40.87 15.86
C ALA A 11 -7.78 -39.41 16.29
N THR A 12 -8.78 -39.01 17.08
CA THR A 12 -8.84 -37.73 17.80
C THR A 12 -7.68 -37.64 18.79
N ALA A 13 -6.47 -37.38 18.29
CA ALA A 13 -5.38 -36.86 19.08
C ALA A 13 -5.62 -35.35 19.18
N SER A 14 -5.78 -34.84 20.40
CA SER A 14 -5.67 -33.41 20.66
C SER A 14 -4.32 -32.94 20.12
N VAL A 15 -4.32 -32.34 18.94
CA VAL A 15 -3.10 -31.76 18.35
C VAL A 15 -2.63 -30.71 19.34
N ALA A 16 -1.43 -30.86 19.91
CA ALA A 16 -0.89 -29.85 20.81
C ALA A 16 -0.87 -28.48 20.11
N PRO A 17 -1.11 -27.36 20.82
CA PRO A 17 -1.13 -26.05 20.18
C PRO A 17 0.24 -25.78 19.53
N PRO A 18 0.29 -25.11 18.38
CA PRO A 18 1.55 -24.74 17.74
C PRO A 18 2.41 -23.93 18.72
N PRO A 19 3.74 -23.99 18.57
CA PRO A 19 4.64 -23.14 19.35
C PRO A 19 4.20 -21.68 19.25
N ARG A 20 4.25 -20.96 20.37
CA ARG A 20 3.95 -19.53 20.38
C ARG A 20 4.95 -18.77 19.48
N PRO A 21 4.52 -17.67 18.84
CA PRO A 21 5.42 -16.83 18.05
C PRO A 21 6.50 -16.19 18.94
N ALA A 22 7.60 -15.77 18.32
CA ALA A 22 8.66 -15.04 19.00
C ALA A 22 8.18 -13.66 19.49
N HIS A 23 7.31 -13.00 18.71
CA HIS A 23 6.74 -11.70 19.03
C HIS A 23 5.19 -11.72 18.92
N PRO A 24 4.42 -11.06 19.82
CA PRO A 24 2.95 -11.07 19.78
C PRO A 24 2.32 -10.56 18.48
N LEU A 25 3.04 -9.69 17.76
CA LEU A 25 2.60 -9.10 16.49
C LEU A 25 3.02 -9.91 15.25
N ASP A 26 3.77 -11.01 15.41
CA ASP A 26 4.14 -11.84 14.27
C ASP A 26 2.90 -12.35 13.54
N PRO A 27 2.85 -12.34 12.20
CA PRO A 27 1.74 -12.93 11.45
C PRO A 27 1.48 -14.38 11.85
N LEU A 28 0.28 -14.90 11.57
CA LEU A 28 -0.02 -16.30 11.84
C LEU A 28 0.90 -17.20 10.99
N THR A 29 1.49 -18.20 11.63
CA THR A 29 2.30 -19.20 10.94
C THR A 29 1.40 -20.15 10.13
N PRO A 30 1.93 -20.88 9.13
CA PRO A 30 1.17 -21.91 8.42
C PRO A 30 0.54 -22.97 9.33
N ALA A 31 1.18 -23.29 10.46
CA ALA A 31 0.65 -24.24 11.44
C ALA A 31 -0.53 -23.64 12.23
N GLU A 32 -0.45 -22.37 12.62
CA GLU A 32 -1.56 -21.64 13.26
C GLU A 32 -2.77 -21.52 12.32
N ILE A 33 -2.55 -21.16 11.05
CA ILE A 33 -3.62 -21.06 10.04
C ILE A 33 -4.36 -22.40 9.91
N ARG A 34 -3.63 -23.52 9.71
CA ARG A 34 -4.24 -24.85 9.59
C ARG A 34 -4.99 -25.27 10.84
N LEU A 35 -4.45 -24.97 12.04
CA LEU A 35 -5.13 -25.26 13.29
C LEU A 35 -6.45 -24.48 13.42
N VAL A 36 -6.44 -23.18 13.13
CA VAL A 36 -7.64 -22.34 13.15
C VAL A 36 -8.68 -22.89 12.19
N SER A 37 -8.28 -23.22 10.96
CA SER A 37 -9.18 -23.81 9.96
C SER A 37 -9.75 -25.15 10.41
N ALA A 38 -8.96 -26.01 11.07
CA ALA A 38 -9.45 -27.27 11.62
C ALA A 38 -10.49 -27.06 12.74
N ILE A 39 -10.24 -26.11 13.66
CA ILE A 39 -11.17 -25.74 14.72
C ILE A 39 -12.48 -25.22 14.12
N VAL A 40 -12.40 -24.32 13.13
CA VAL A 40 -13.59 -23.78 12.45
C VAL A 40 -14.35 -24.90 11.73
N LYS A 41 -13.70 -25.72 10.91
CA LYS A 41 -14.33 -26.86 10.20
C LYS A 41 -15.12 -27.78 11.14
N SER A 42 -14.61 -28.04 12.35
CA SER A 42 -15.29 -28.89 13.34
C SER A 42 -16.69 -28.37 13.73
N LYS A 43 -16.92 -27.06 13.65
CA LYS A 43 -18.21 -26.44 13.97
C LYS A 43 -19.21 -26.43 12.81
N TYR A 44 -18.74 -26.66 11.59
CA TYR A 44 -19.56 -26.68 10.37
C TYR A 44 -19.64 -28.09 9.77
N THR A 45 -19.64 -29.12 10.62
CA THR A 45 -19.74 -30.53 10.19
C THR A 45 -20.98 -30.75 9.32
N GLY A 46 -20.80 -31.32 8.14
CA GLY A 46 -21.87 -31.57 7.17
C GLY A 46 -22.25 -30.39 6.28
N LYS A 47 -21.57 -29.23 6.42
CA LYS A 47 -21.72 -28.08 5.51
C LYS A 47 -20.48 -27.93 4.64
N ALA A 48 -20.69 -27.55 3.37
CA ALA A 48 -19.60 -27.09 2.51
C ALA A 48 -19.28 -25.64 2.87
N ILE A 49 -18.03 -25.40 3.29
CA ILE A 49 -17.54 -24.08 3.67
C ILE A 49 -16.30 -23.74 2.86
N ASN A 50 -16.15 -22.47 2.55
CA ASN A 50 -15.00 -21.90 1.83
C ASN A 50 -14.34 -20.87 2.75
N PHE A 51 -13.06 -21.07 3.06
CA PHE A 51 -12.31 -20.10 3.83
C PHE A 51 -12.01 -18.88 2.96
N ASN A 52 -12.34 -17.70 3.50
CA ASN A 52 -12.10 -16.44 2.84
C ASN A 52 -10.93 -15.70 3.50
N THR A 53 -10.91 -15.67 4.83
CA THR A 53 -9.86 -15.02 5.62
C THR A 53 -9.56 -15.86 6.85
N VAL A 54 -8.27 -16.05 7.15
CA VAL A 54 -7.77 -16.44 8.47
C VAL A 54 -6.53 -15.59 8.72
N THR A 55 -6.59 -14.72 9.71
CA THR A 55 -5.54 -13.72 9.96
C THR A 55 -5.34 -13.51 11.45
N LEU A 56 -4.18 -12.96 11.82
CA LEU A 56 -3.92 -12.52 13.18
C LEU A 56 -4.96 -11.47 13.56
N ARG A 57 -5.60 -11.65 14.72
CA ARG A 57 -6.24 -10.55 15.42
C ARG A 57 -5.18 -9.94 16.35
N GLU A 58 -4.62 -8.81 15.94
CA GLU A 58 -3.55 -8.15 16.68
C GLU A 58 -3.99 -7.90 18.14
N PRO A 59 -3.12 -8.09 19.15
CA PRO A 59 -3.44 -7.82 20.54
C PRO A 59 -3.94 -6.39 20.76
N ILE A 60 -4.87 -6.21 21.70
CA ILE A 60 -5.26 -4.88 22.15
C ILE A 60 -4.04 -4.09 22.64
N LYS A 61 -4.02 -2.78 22.39
CA LYS A 61 -2.85 -1.93 22.65
C LYS A 61 -2.40 -2.02 24.11
N LYS A 62 -3.37 -2.00 25.04
CA LYS A 62 -3.12 -2.11 26.47
C LYS A 62 -2.35 -3.38 26.83
N ALA A 63 -2.84 -4.55 26.39
CA ALA A 63 -2.19 -5.84 26.68
C ALA A 63 -0.79 -5.91 26.05
N TYR A 64 -0.61 -5.36 24.85
CA TYR A 64 0.71 -5.30 24.20
C TYR A 64 1.73 -4.52 25.05
N TYR A 65 1.39 -3.34 25.56
CA TYR A 65 2.33 -2.54 26.35
C TYR A 65 2.45 -2.98 27.81
N GLU A 66 1.43 -3.63 28.38
CA GLU A 66 1.57 -4.35 29.65
C GLU A 66 2.67 -5.44 29.52
N TRP A 67 2.61 -6.25 28.47
CA TRP A 67 3.65 -7.24 28.17
C TRP A 67 5.02 -6.60 27.93
N LYS A 68 5.10 -5.64 27.01
CA LYS A 68 6.37 -5.10 26.50
C LYS A 68 7.09 -4.24 27.53
N GLU A 69 6.37 -3.38 28.24
CA GLU A 69 6.96 -2.29 29.03
C GLU A 69 6.77 -2.49 30.54
N GLN A 70 5.84 -3.36 30.96
CA GLN A 70 5.50 -3.57 32.37
C GLN A 70 5.75 -4.99 32.85
N ASN A 71 6.47 -5.82 32.06
CA ASN A 71 6.71 -7.25 32.34
C ASN A 71 5.40 -8.03 32.61
N GLY A 72 4.31 -7.61 31.98
CA GLY A 72 3.01 -8.26 32.04
C GLY A 72 2.97 -9.59 31.27
N PRO A 73 1.83 -10.31 31.34
CA PRO A 73 1.69 -11.58 30.65
C PRO A 73 1.73 -11.39 29.13
N LEU A 74 2.26 -12.40 28.42
CA LEU A 74 2.16 -12.45 26.97
C LEU A 74 0.67 -12.36 26.54
N PRO A 75 0.30 -11.49 25.58
CA PRO A 75 -1.09 -11.39 25.16
C PRO A 75 -1.62 -12.71 24.58
N PRO A 76 -2.93 -12.97 24.68
CA PRO A 76 -3.55 -14.11 24.01
C PRO A 76 -3.25 -14.11 22.51
N ARG A 77 -3.01 -15.31 21.96
CA ARG A 77 -2.73 -15.49 20.53
C ARG A 77 -4.03 -15.80 19.81
N ILE A 78 -4.57 -14.79 19.12
CA ILE A 78 -5.94 -14.81 18.60
C ILE A 78 -5.95 -14.74 17.07
N ALA A 79 -6.82 -15.52 16.44
CA ALA A 79 -7.09 -15.44 15.01
C ALA A 79 -8.51 -14.93 14.75
N TYR A 80 -8.66 -14.10 13.71
CA TYR A 80 -9.93 -13.76 13.10
C TYR A 80 -10.13 -14.61 11.85
N TYR A 81 -11.34 -15.14 11.66
CA TYR A 81 -11.70 -15.89 10.47
C TYR A 81 -12.96 -15.33 9.81
N VAL A 82 -13.04 -15.53 8.49
CA VAL A 82 -14.23 -15.32 7.64
C VAL A 82 -14.38 -16.53 6.74
N ILE A 83 -15.56 -17.11 6.69
CA ILE A 83 -15.93 -18.18 5.76
C ILE A 83 -17.23 -17.83 5.03
N VAL A 84 -17.38 -18.40 3.84
CA VAL A 84 -18.64 -18.46 3.09
C VAL A 84 -19.16 -19.89 3.19
N VAL A 85 -20.45 -20.04 3.47
CA VAL A 85 -21.13 -21.34 3.55
C VAL A 85 -21.99 -21.51 2.31
N ASP A 86 -21.85 -22.64 1.61
CA ASP A 86 -22.63 -22.88 0.39
C ASP A 86 -24.13 -22.89 0.70
N GLY A 87 -24.91 -22.17 -0.12
CA GLY A 87 -26.35 -22.01 0.06
C GLY A 87 -26.77 -20.97 1.11
N ASP A 88 -25.80 -20.33 1.78
CA ASP A 88 -26.05 -19.23 2.71
C ASP A 88 -25.70 -17.87 2.07
N ASN A 89 -26.34 -16.80 2.54
CA ASN A 89 -26.01 -15.43 2.14
C ASN A 89 -25.24 -14.70 3.25
N GLY A 90 -24.36 -13.79 2.87
CA GLY A 90 -23.44 -13.13 3.79
C GLY A 90 -22.24 -13.99 4.16
N VAL A 91 -21.71 -13.76 5.36
CA VAL A 91 -20.47 -14.40 5.83
C VAL A 91 -20.62 -14.92 7.25
N HIS A 92 -19.90 -16.00 7.56
CA HIS A 92 -19.71 -16.44 8.94
C HIS A 92 -18.32 -16.01 9.37
N GLU A 93 -18.25 -15.21 10.43
CA GLU A 93 -17.01 -14.65 10.93
C GLU A 93 -16.87 -14.89 12.43
N GLY A 94 -15.66 -14.81 12.94
CA GLY A 94 -15.45 -15.00 14.36
C GLY A 94 -14.00 -15.06 14.77
N ILE A 95 -13.82 -15.50 16.00
CA ILE A 95 -12.54 -15.43 16.70
C ILE A 95 -12.18 -16.80 17.28
N VAL A 96 -10.92 -17.19 17.09
CA VAL A 96 -10.33 -18.40 17.66
C VAL A 96 -9.17 -18.02 18.57
N ASP A 97 -9.21 -18.49 19.81
CA ASP A 97 -8.05 -18.51 20.69
C ASP A 97 -7.19 -19.74 20.33
N ILE A 98 -6.01 -19.49 19.76
CA ILE A 98 -5.10 -20.53 19.28
C ILE A 98 -4.49 -21.30 20.45
N GLY A 99 -4.17 -20.61 21.55
CA GLY A 99 -3.55 -21.21 22.72
C GLY A 99 -4.52 -22.13 23.46
N ALA A 100 -5.78 -21.70 23.61
CA ALA A 100 -6.85 -22.50 24.20
C ALA A 100 -7.46 -23.52 23.22
N GLN A 101 -7.18 -23.40 21.92
CA GLN A 101 -7.80 -24.16 20.83
C GLN A 101 -9.33 -24.08 20.83
N GLN A 102 -9.84 -22.89 21.13
CA GLN A 102 -11.27 -22.67 21.30
C GLN A 102 -11.77 -21.59 20.35
N LEU A 103 -12.93 -21.85 19.77
CA LEU A 103 -13.69 -20.83 19.07
C LEU A 103 -14.45 -20.01 20.14
N ILE A 104 -14.06 -18.75 20.27
CA ILE A 104 -14.56 -17.86 21.34
C ILE A 104 -15.64 -16.90 20.84
N GLU A 105 -15.74 -16.67 19.53
CA GLU A 105 -16.82 -15.90 18.92
C GLU A 105 -17.21 -16.51 17.58
N MET A 106 -18.53 -16.59 17.33
CA MET A 106 -19.13 -16.96 16.05
C MET A 106 -20.26 -15.99 15.76
N LYS A 107 -20.27 -15.45 14.55
CA LYS A 107 -21.29 -14.52 14.09
C LYS A 107 -21.61 -14.77 12.63
N HIS A 108 -22.89 -14.82 12.31
CA HIS A 108 -23.37 -14.76 10.93
C HIS A 108 -23.71 -13.30 10.62
N THR A 109 -23.01 -12.72 9.66
CA THR A 109 -23.19 -11.33 9.24
C THR A 109 -23.86 -11.32 7.87
N GLU A 110 -25.14 -10.97 7.86
CA GLU A 110 -25.95 -10.82 6.65
C GLU A 110 -25.76 -9.45 5.99
N GLY A 111 -26.16 -9.33 4.71
CA GLY A 111 -26.16 -8.05 3.99
C GLY A 111 -24.77 -7.49 3.69
N VAL A 112 -23.75 -8.34 3.72
CA VAL A 112 -22.35 -8.02 3.39
C VAL A 112 -21.77 -9.06 2.45
N GLN A 113 -20.69 -8.73 1.76
CA GLN A 113 -19.90 -9.68 0.99
C GLN A 113 -18.43 -9.55 1.39
N PRO A 114 -17.68 -10.67 1.50
CA PRO A 114 -16.29 -10.62 1.91
C PRO A 114 -15.40 -10.14 0.76
N ILE A 115 -14.13 -9.92 1.09
CA ILE A 115 -13.06 -9.72 0.10
C ILE A 115 -13.09 -10.84 -0.98
N LEU A 116 -12.67 -10.53 -2.20
CA LEU A 116 -12.44 -11.53 -3.24
C LEU A 116 -11.00 -12.03 -3.14
N THR A 117 -10.84 -13.34 -2.97
CA THR A 117 -9.53 -13.98 -2.90
C THR A 117 -9.00 -14.27 -4.30
N PRO A 118 -7.68 -14.49 -4.49
CA PRO A 118 -7.13 -14.89 -5.78
C PRO A 118 -7.85 -16.12 -6.40
N SER A 119 -8.28 -17.06 -5.55
CA SER A 119 -9.03 -18.24 -6.00
C SER A 119 -10.43 -17.90 -6.54
N ASP A 120 -11.07 -16.84 -6.02
CA ASP A 120 -12.36 -16.39 -6.54
C ASP A 120 -12.20 -15.74 -7.92
N LEU A 121 -11.07 -15.10 -8.21
CA LEU A 121 -10.84 -14.40 -9.47
C LEU A 121 -10.56 -15.37 -10.63
N GLN A 122 -9.85 -16.47 -10.37
CA GLN A 122 -9.47 -17.46 -11.38
C GLN A 122 -10.65 -18.23 -11.98
N VAL A 123 -11.73 -18.43 -11.21
CA VAL A 123 -12.87 -19.26 -11.62
C VAL A 123 -13.79 -18.53 -12.62
N THR A 124 -13.84 -17.21 -12.57
CA THR A 124 -14.75 -16.38 -13.38
C THR A 124 -14.51 -16.54 -14.87
N GLU A 125 -13.26 -16.60 -15.30
CA GLU A 125 -12.90 -16.76 -16.71
C GLU A 125 -13.43 -18.10 -17.27
N GLU A 126 -13.33 -19.18 -16.49
CA GLU A 126 -13.87 -20.48 -16.88
C GLU A 126 -15.40 -20.47 -16.99
N ILE A 127 -16.08 -19.79 -16.06
CA ILE A 127 -17.54 -19.66 -16.07
C ILE A 127 -18.01 -18.93 -17.33
N ILE A 128 -17.43 -17.76 -17.65
CA ILE A 128 -17.88 -16.96 -18.78
C ILE A 128 -17.58 -17.63 -20.12
N ARG A 129 -16.47 -18.38 -20.24
CA ARG A 129 -16.11 -19.08 -21.48
C ARG A 129 -17.11 -20.19 -21.84
N LYS A 130 -17.77 -20.77 -20.83
CA LYS A 130 -18.77 -21.83 -20.99
C LYS A 130 -20.21 -21.32 -21.09
N ASP A 131 -20.45 -20.04 -20.79
CA ASP A 131 -21.80 -19.49 -20.81
C ASP A 131 -22.31 -19.26 -22.24
N PRO A 132 -23.45 -19.84 -22.65
CA PRO A 132 -23.95 -19.73 -24.03
C PRO A 132 -24.27 -18.30 -24.46
N GLU A 133 -24.71 -17.43 -23.54
CA GLU A 133 -25.08 -16.06 -23.86
C GLU A 133 -23.83 -15.17 -24.00
N VAL A 134 -22.79 -15.42 -23.20
CA VAL A 134 -21.46 -14.81 -23.40
C VAL A 134 -20.88 -15.24 -24.75
N GLN A 135 -20.92 -16.52 -25.09
CA GLN A 135 -20.46 -17.03 -26.39
C GLN A 135 -21.18 -16.32 -27.54
N ARG A 136 -22.51 -16.15 -27.42
CA ARG A 136 -23.31 -15.41 -28.38
C ARG A 136 -22.88 -13.93 -28.48
N GLN A 137 -22.57 -13.28 -27.36
CA GLN A 137 -22.05 -11.90 -27.39
C GLN A 137 -20.68 -11.81 -28.05
N CYS A 138 -19.76 -12.73 -27.78
CA CYS A 138 -18.47 -12.80 -28.45
C CYS A 138 -18.63 -12.92 -29.98
N GLU A 139 -19.49 -13.83 -30.45
CA GLU A 139 -19.78 -13.99 -31.88
C GLU A 139 -20.35 -12.71 -32.50
N LEU A 140 -21.28 -12.03 -31.82
CA LEU A 140 -21.82 -10.75 -32.28
C LEU A 140 -20.79 -9.63 -32.31
N SER A 141 -19.82 -9.64 -31.39
CA SER A 141 -18.68 -8.73 -31.39
C SER A 141 -17.65 -9.08 -32.48
N GLY A 142 -17.81 -10.20 -33.20
CA GLY A 142 -16.94 -10.59 -34.33
C GLY A 142 -15.83 -11.58 -33.97
N VAL A 143 -15.86 -12.17 -32.77
CA VAL A 143 -14.94 -13.26 -32.38
C VAL A 143 -15.31 -14.53 -33.16
N PRO A 144 -14.33 -15.27 -33.72
CA PRO A 144 -14.64 -16.49 -34.47
C PRO A 144 -15.37 -17.56 -33.65
N LYS A 145 -16.28 -18.29 -34.32
CA LYS A 145 -16.93 -19.47 -33.73
C LYS A 145 -15.87 -20.48 -33.29
N ASN A 146 -15.99 -21.00 -32.08
CA ASN A 146 -15.04 -21.92 -31.42
C ASN A 146 -13.71 -21.29 -30.91
N SER A 147 -13.62 -19.97 -30.81
CA SER A 147 -12.44 -19.26 -30.27
C SER A 147 -12.57 -18.80 -28.81
N MET A 148 -13.41 -19.42 -27.99
CA MET A 148 -13.57 -18.98 -26.60
C MET A 148 -12.31 -19.12 -25.73
N HIS A 149 -11.36 -19.96 -26.11
CA HIS A 149 -10.05 -20.04 -25.45
C HIS A 149 -9.21 -18.76 -25.60
N GLN A 150 -9.53 -17.92 -26.61
CA GLN A 150 -8.92 -16.61 -26.85
C GLN A 150 -9.61 -15.47 -26.11
N ILE A 151 -10.72 -15.75 -25.42
CA ILE A 151 -11.46 -14.75 -24.63
C ILE A 151 -10.91 -14.72 -23.23
N TYR A 152 -10.54 -13.55 -22.75
CA TYR A 152 -10.06 -13.34 -21.38
C TYR A 152 -10.97 -12.38 -20.66
N CYS A 153 -10.92 -12.39 -19.33
CA CYS A 153 -11.50 -11.31 -18.55
C CYS A 153 -10.68 -10.98 -17.32
N ASP A 154 -10.66 -9.70 -16.98
CA ASP A 154 -10.33 -9.30 -15.62
C ASP A 154 -11.58 -9.45 -14.75
N ALA A 155 -11.49 -10.35 -13.78
CA ALA A 155 -12.49 -10.61 -12.78
C ALA A 155 -12.47 -9.52 -11.71
N TRP A 156 -13.44 -8.61 -11.74
CA TRP A 156 -13.55 -7.55 -10.73
C TRP A 156 -14.69 -7.84 -9.77
N THR A 157 -14.61 -7.37 -8.53
CA THR A 157 -15.81 -7.11 -7.73
C THR A 157 -16.81 -6.34 -8.58
N ILE A 158 -18.11 -6.60 -8.43
CA ILE A 158 -19.11 -5.72 -9.02
C ILE A 158 -19.02 -4.29 -8.46
N GLY A 159 -18.22 -4.07 -7.41
CA GLY A 159 -18.09 -2.82 -6.68
C GLY A 159 -19.37 -2.61 -5.88
N TYR A 160 -20.36 -2.01 -6.52
CA TYR A 160 -21.74 -2.02 -6.07
C TYR A 160 -22.66 -1.86 -7.28
N ASP A 161 -23.79 -2.58 -7.24
CA ASP A 161 -24.85 -2.47 -8.23
C ASP A 161 -26.19 -2.58 -7.52
N GLU A 162 -27.02 -1.56 -7.66
CA GLU A 162 -28.31 -1.44 -6.98
C GLU A 162 -29.31 -2.54 -7.37
N ARG A 163 -29.12 -3.21 -8.52
CA ARG A 163 -30.00 -4.31 -8.94
C ARG A 163 -29.94 -5.50 -7.98
N TRP A 164 -28.82 -5.68 -7.28
CA TRP A 164 -28.60 -6.82 -6.40
C TRP A 164 -28.17 -6.44 -4.98
N GLY A 165 -27.59 -5.25 -4.76
CA GLY A 165 -27.00 -4.88 -3.48
C GLY A 165 -26.00 -5.94 -3.03
N ALA A 166 -26.09 -6.39 -1.78
CA ALA A 166 -25.28 -7.50 -1.22
C ALA A 166 -26.04 -8.83 -1.15
N SER A 167 -27.13 -9.01 -1.91
CA SER A 167 -27.96 -10.23 -1.86
C SER A 167 -27.33 -11.47 -2.49
N ARG A 168 -26.26 -11.28 -3.28
CA ARG A 168 -25.49 -12.31 -3.98
C ARG A 168 -24.02 -11.91 -3.95
N ARG A 169 -23.09 -12.87 -4.04
CA ARG A 169 -21.66 -12.58 -4.17
C ARG A 169 -21.31 -12.44 -5.66
N LEU A 170 -21.07 -11.21 -6.12
CA LEU A 170 -21.02 -10.90 -7.54
C LEU A 170 -19.67 -10.36 -7.99
N GLN A 171 -19.24 -10.83 -9.16
CA GLN A 171 -18.17 -10.25 -9.94
C GLN A 171 -18.71 -9.67 -11.25
N GLN A 172 -18.02 -8.66 -11.77
CA GLN A 172 -18.19 -8.18 -13.14
C GLN A 172 -16.94 -8.58 -13.94
N ALA A 173 -17.13 -9.17 -15.12
CA ALA A 173 -16.04 -9.57 -16.00
C ALA A 173 -15.77 -8.46 -17.03
N LEU A 174 -14.58 -7.86 -16.97
CA LEU A 174 -14.12 -6.92 -18.00
C LEU A 174 -13.51 -7.73 -19.14
N MET A 175 -14.18 -7.75 -20.28
CA MET A 175 -13.94 -8.71 -21.34
C MET A 175 -12.85 -8.24 -22.31
N TYR A 176 -11.92 -9.13 -22.65
CA TYR A 176 -10.85 -8.89 -23.62
C TYR A 176 -10.64 -10.09 -24.56
N TRP A 177 -9.90 -9.88 -25.64
CA TRP A 177 -9.53 -10.93 -26.59
C TRP A 177 -8.02 -10.96 -26.88
N ARG A 178 -7.47 -12.16 -27.07
CA ARG A 178 -6.07 -12.39 -27.50
C ARG A 178 -6.03 -13.14 -28.82
N SER A 179 -5.18 -12.69 -29.75
CA SER A 179 -4.97 -13.45 -30.99
C SER A 179 -4.00 -14.61 -30.77
N ASP A 180 -2.99 -14.37 -29.94
CA ASP A 180 -1.97 -15.29 -29.44
C ASP A 180 -1.93 -15.24 -27.91
N GLU A 181 -1.58 -16.35 -27.24
CA GLU A 181 -1.63 -16.41 -25.77
C GLU A 181 -0.67 -15.43 -25.08
N ASP A 182 0.44 -15.05 -25.74
CA ASP A 182 1.43 -14.07 -25.26
C ASP A 182 1.03 -12.61 -25.53
N ASP A 183 -0.14 -12.36 -26.14
CA ASP A 183 -0.60 -11.00 -26.41
C ASP A 183 -1.00 -10.25 -25.13
N SER A 184 -0.74 -8.93 -25.12
CA SER A 184 -1.37 -8.04 -24.16
C SER A 184 -2.82 -7.77 -24.58
N HIS A 185 -3.77 -8.40 -23.89
CA HIS A 185 -5.20 -8.35 -24.24
C HIS A 185 -5.83 -6.95 -24.11
N TYR A 186 -5.18 -6.02 -23.40
CA TYR A 186 -5.69 -4.67 -23.12
C TYR A 186 -5.82 -3.78 -24.36
N SER A 187 -5.25 -4.20 -25.49
CA SER A 187 -5.48 -3.55 -26.78
C SER A 187 -6.78 -3.97 -27.48
N HIS A 188 -7.45 -5.01 -26.95
CA HIS A 188 -8.65 -5.61 -27.55
C HIS A 188 -9.77 -5.83 -26.50
N PRO A 189 -10.23 -4.77 -25.81
CA PRO A 189 -11.43 -4.85 -24.99
C PRO A 189 -12.67 -5.18 -25.84
N LEU A 190 -13.64 -5.88 -25.25
CA LEU A 190 -14.97 -6.10 -25.82
C LEU A 190 -15.99 -5.13 -25.21
N ASP A 191 -17.15 -5.01 -25.85
CA ASP A 191 -18.13 -3.97 -25.55
C ASP A 191 -19.13 -4.33 -24.44
N PHE A 192 -19.22 -5.58 -24.00
CA PHE A 192 -20.19 -6.06 -23.02
C PHE A 192 -19.54 -6.52 -21.71
N CYS A 193 -20.31 -6.55 -20.62
CA CYS A 193 -19.83 -6.88 -19.28
C CYS A 193 -20.72 -7.93 -18.59
N PRO A 194 -20.30 -9.21 -18.53
CA PRO A 194 -21.00 -10.26 -17.80
C PRO A 194 -20.95 -10.05 -16.28
N ILE A 195 -22.04 -10.40 -15.60
CA ILE A 195 -22.16 -10.43 -14.14
C ILE A 195 -22.24 -11.88 -13.69
N VAL A 196 -21.29 -12.28 -12.84
CA VAL A 196 -21.12 -13.66 -12.38
C VAL A 196 -21.49 -13.78 -10.91
N ASP A 197 -22.37 -14.73 -10.59
CA ASP A 197 -22.69 -15.13 -9.23
C ASP A 197 -21.70 -16.21 -8.79
N MET A 198 -20.80 -15.84 -7.88
CA MET A 198 -19.68 -16.69 -7.45
C MET A 198 -20.14 -17.89 -6.63
N ASN A 199 -21.26 -17.76 -5.92
CA ASN A 199 -21.80 -18.85 -5.13
C ASN A 199 -22.56 -19.84 -6.02
N ALA A 200 -23.27 -19.34 -7.04
CA ALA A 200 -23.98 -20.18 -8.00
C ALA A 200 -23.10 -20.70 -9.15
N GLY A 201 -21.89 -20.16 -9.32
CA GLY A 201 -20.94 -20.56 -10.36
C GLY A 201 -21.45 -20.31 -11.78
N LYS A 202 -22.18 -19.21 -12.01
CA LYS A 202 -22.81 -18.92 -13.31
C LYS A 202 -22.95 -17.43 -13.62
N VAL A 203 -23.04 -17.11 -14.91
CA VAL A 203 -23.46 -15.78 -15.37
C VAL A 203 -24.95 -15.60 -15.04
N ILE A 204 -25.30 -14.45 -14.49
CA ILE A 204 -26.70 -14.10 -14.14
C ILE A 204 -27.25 -12.94 -14.95
N PHE A 205 -26.37 -12.13 -15.55
CA PHE A 205 -26.73 -10.98 -16.36
C PHE A 205 -25.57 -10.61 -17.28
N ILE A 206 -25.84 -9.91 -18.39
CA ILE A 206 -24.81 -9.28 -19.21
C ILE A 206 -25.25 -7.85 -19.50
N ASP A 207 -24.44 -6.87 -19.09
CA ASP A 207 -24.62 -5.49 -19.50
C ASP A 207 -24.10 -5.33 -20.94
N ILE A 208 -25.01 -5.02 -21.86
CA ILE A 208 -24.73 -4.82 -23.28
C ILE A 208 -25.01 -3.36 -23.62
N PRO A 209 -24.06 -2.63 -24.22
CA PRO A 209 -24.27 -1.23 -24.55
C PRO A 209 -25.26 -1.08 -25.71
N ALA A 210 -25.98 0.04 -25.74
CA ALA A 210 -26.90 0.37 -26.82
C ALA A 210 -26.17 0.49 -28.18
N ARG A 211 -24.98 1.12 -28.16
CA ARG A 211 -24.07 1.15 -29.31
C ARG A 211 -23.12 -0.05 -29.22
N ARG A 212 -23.20 -0.95 -30.19
CA ARG A 212 -22.25 -2.06 -30.31
C ARG A 212 -20.93 -1.58 -30.90
N ARG A 213 -19.81 -2.06 -30.36
CA ARG A 213 -18.46 -1.85 -30.91
C ARG A 213 -17.86 -3.22 -31.21
N PRO A 214 -17.67 -3.59 -32.49
CA PRO A 214 -17.08 -4.87 -32.84
C PRO A 214 -15.60 -4.93 -32.43
N LEU A 215 -15.06 -6.14 -32.37
CA LEU A 215 -13.67 -6.45 -32.09
C LEU A 215 -12.74 -5.64 -33.03
N SER A 216 -11.71 -5.03 -32.44
CA SER A 216 -10.67 -4.33 -33.19
C SER A 216 -10.01 -5.26 -34.21
N LYS A 217 -9.70 -4.71 -35.40
CA LYS A 217 -8.96 -5.42 -36.45
C LYS A 217 -7.47 -5.05 -36.48
N ASN A 218 -7.04 -4.21 -35.54
CA ASN A 218 -5.65 -3.82 -35.40
C ASN A 218 -4.82 -4.97 -34.81
N LYS A 219 -3.49 -4.90 -34.92
CA LYS A 219 -2.63 -5.86 -34.22
C LYS A 219 -2.70 -5.62 -32.71
N HIS A 220 -2.42 -6.63 -31.90
CA HIS A 220 -2.20 -6.40 -30.46
C HIS A 220 -1.00 -5.47 -30.24
N SER A 221 -1.14 -4.59 -29.25
CA SER A 221 -0.04 -3.77 -28.76
C SER A 221 0.66 -4.54 -27.63
N SER A 222 1.56 -5.45 -27.99
CA SER A 222 2.27 -6.34 -27.05
C SER A 222 3.72 -5.87 -26.82
N TYR A 223 4.32 -6.21 -25.67
CA TYR A 223 5.60 -5.63 -25.21
C TYR A 223 6.70 -6.64 -24.80
N HIS A 224 6.43 -7.94 -24.85
CA HIS A 224 7.49 -8.95 -24.63
C HIS A 224 8.64 -8.86 -25.66
N PRO A 225 9.85 -9.37 -25.35
CA PRO A 225 11.01 -9.29 -26.23
C PRO A 225 10.77 -9.69 -27.69
N LYS A 226 9.96 -10.73 -27.94
CA LYS A 226 9.59 -11.15 -29.31
C LYS A 226 8.88 -10.01 -30.08
N HIS A 227 7.95 -9.33 -29.44
CA HIS A 227 7.20 -8.22 -30.03
C HIS A 227 8.06 -6.96 -30.22
N ILE A 228 9.02 -6.72 -29.31
CA ILE A 228 9.99 -5.62 -29.45
C ILE A 228 10.91 -5.86 -30.64
N ALA A 229 11.42 -7.08 -30.81
CA ALA A 229 12.22 -7.47 -31.96
C ALA A 229 11.42 -7.32 -33.28
N GLU A 230 10.15 -7.73 -33.30
CA GLU A 230 9.28 -7.52 -34.47
C GLU A 230 8.99 -6.05 -34.78
N LYS A 231 8.84 -5.20 -33.74
CA LYS A 231 8.45 -3.79 -33.88
C LYS A 231 9.63 -2.89 -34.22
N PHE A 232 10.80 -3.14 -33.64
CA PHE A 232 11.96 -2.25 -33.71
C PHE A 232 13.25 -2.92 -34.20
N GLY A 233 13.24 -4.23 -34.42
CA GLY A 233 14.42 -4.96 -34.91
C GLY A 233 14.85 -4.52 -36.29
N THR A 234 16.16 -4.41 -36.50
CA THR A 234 16.79 -4.18 -37.81
C THR A 234 17.81 -5.28 -38.10
N ALA A 235 18.41 -5.28 -39.30
CA ALA A 235 19.48 -6.21 -39.64
C ALA A 235 20.70 -6.06 -38.70
N GLU A 236 21.00 -4.83 -38.29
CA GLU A 236 22.12 -4.48 -37.42
C GLU A 236 21.79 -4.64 -35.92
N ASN A 237 20.50 -4.56 -35.57
CA ASN A 237 20.00 -4.77 -34.21
C ASN A 237 18.76 -5.68 -34.19
N PRO A 238 18.93 -7.01 -34.32
CA PRO A 238 17.80 -7.92 -34.45
C PRO A 238 16.87 -7.95 -33.23
N SER A 239 17.35 -7.57 -32.05
CA SER A 239 16.53 -7.55 -30.83
C SER A 239 15.64 -6.32 -30.70
N GLY A 240 15.95 -5.24 -31.43
CA GLY A 240 15.28 -3.94 -31.31
C GLY A 240 15.59 -3.17 -30.01
N PHE A 241 16.33 -3.77 -29.06
CA PHE A 241 16.68 -3.11 -27.79
C PHE A 241 17.84 -2.14 -27.95
N ARG A 242 17.87 -1.12 -27.08
CA ARG A 242 18.99 -0.18 -26.98
C ARG A 242 20.28 -0.94 -26.58
N GLN A 243 21.42 -0.48 -27.09
CA GLN A 243 22.72 -1.16 -26.97
C GLN A 243 23.68 -0.46 -26.00
N ASP A 244 23.27 0.65 -25.40
CA ASP A 244 24.06 1.50 -24.49
C ASP A 244 23.82 1.20 -23.00
N ASP A 245 23.19 0.06 -22.68
CA ASP A 245 22.93 -0.37 -21.30
C ASP A 245 24.17 -1.05 -20.69
N HIS A 246 24.95 -0.29 -19.94
CA HIS A 246 26.11 -0.78 -19.21
C HIS A 246 25.74 -1.18 -17.76
N PRO A 247 26.19 -2.36 -17.26
CA PRO A 247 25.82 -2.82 -15.92
C PRO A 247 26.23 -1.87 -14.79
N ILE A 248 25.28 -1.61 -13.88
CA ILE A 248 25.54 -0.96 -12.59
C ILE A 248 25.50 -2.01 -11.49
N ASN A 249 26.63 -2.29 -10.85
CA ASN A 249 26.73 -3.30 -9.79
C ASN A 249 26.64 -2.66 -8.40
N ILE A 250 25.79 -3.22 -7.53
CA ILE A 250 25.62 -2.78 -6.14
C ILE A 250 26.06 -3.94 -5.24
N THR A 251 27.10 -3.72 -4.43
CA THR A 251 27.70 -4.78 -3.59
C THR A 251 27.96 -4.27 -2.17
N GLN A 252 27.72 -5.12 -1.17
CA GLN A 252 28.08 -4.87 0.24
C GLN A 252 29.03 -5.97 0.75
N PRO A 253 30.35 -5.86 0.50
CA PRO A 253 31.30 -6.95 0.79
C PRO A 253 31.44 -7.29 2.28
N ASN A 254 31.09 -6.36 3.17
CA ASN A 254 31.10 -6.55 4.62
C ASN A 254 29.70 -6.86 5.18
N GLY A 255 28.73 -7.19 4.33
CA GLY A 255 27.33 -7.36 4.70
C GLY A 255 26.56 -6.05 4.87
N VAL A 256 25.29 -6.19 5.26
CA VAL A 256 24.36 -5.09 5.54
C VAL A 256 24.58 -4.53 6.95
N SER A 257 24.14 -3.29 7.19
CA SER A 257 24.22 -2.67 8.53
C SER A 257 22.95 -2.82 9.38
N PHE A 258 21.84 -3.24 8.78
CA PHE A 258 20.63 -3.57 9.54
C PHE A 258 20.74 -4.96 10.18
N GLN A 259 19.97 -5.18 11.25
CA GLN A 259 19.84 -6.46 11.92
C GLN A 259 18.38 -6.86 11.98
N MET A 260 18.13 -8.14 11.77
CA MET A 260 16.81 -8.75 11.86
C MET A 260 16.83 -9.84 12.95
N ASP A 261 15.93 -9.74 13.91
CA ASP A 261 15.57 -10.83 14.82
C ASP A 261 14.13 -11.24 14.50
N ASN A 262 13.98 -12.31 13.72
CA ASN A 262 12.72 -12.65 13.06
C ASN A 262 12.16 -11.44 12.29
N ASN A 263 11.03 -10.89 12.71
CA ASN A 263 10.40 -9.72 12.10
C ASN A 263 10.79 -8.39 12.76
N VAL A 264 11.68 -8.39 13.76
CA VAL A 264 12.11 -7.17 14.45
C VAL A 264 13.34 -6.60 13.75
N MET A 265 13.18 -5.41 13.19
CA MET A 265 14.22 -4.64 12.52
C MET A 265 14.97 -3.76 13.51
N THR A 266 16.29 -3.68 13.38
CA THR A 266 17.13 -2.66 14.00
C THR A 266 18.07 -2.05 12.96
N TRP A 267 17.96 -0.74 12.73
CA TRP A 267 18.81 -0.03 11.76
C TRP A 267 18.93 1.46 12.12
N SER A 268 20.15 2.00 12.13
CA SER A 268 20.42 3.43 12.34
C SER A 268 19.62 4.04 13.50
N ASN A 269 19.72 3.43 14.69
CA ASN A 269 19.00 3.77 15.92
C ASN A 269 17.49 3.50 15.92
N MET A 270 16.88 3.17 14.79
CA MET A 270 15.47 2.80 14.71
C MET A 270 15.27 1.32 15.02
N LYS A 271 14.21 1.01 15.76
CA LYS A 271 13.77 -0.36 16.04
C LYS A 271 12.25 -0.45 15.91
N PHE A 272 11.78 -1.46 15.17
CA PHE A 272 10.35 -1.69 14.90
C PHE A 272 10.11 -3.13 14.46
N HIS A 273 8.85 -3.55 14.46
CA HIS A 273 8.38 -4.84 13.95
C HIS A 273 7.81 -4.69 12.54
N ILE A 274 8.14 -5.64 11.66
CA ILE A 274 7.62 -5.73 10.28
C ILE A 274 6.57 -6.85 10.24
N GLY A 275 5.31 -6.47 10.29
CA GLY A 275 4.17 -7.37 10.11
C GLY A 275 3.71 -7.47 8.66
N PHE A 276 2.87 -8.47 8.39
CA PHE A 276 2.20 -8.68 7.12
C PHE A 276 0.81 -9.27 7.35
N ASN A 277 -0.20 -8.81 6.61
CA ASN A 277 -1.51 -9.45 6.58
C ASN A 277 -2.13 -9.45 5.18
N TYR A 278 -3.16 -10.28 4.98
CA TYR A 278 -3.84 -10.49 3.70
C TYR A 278 -4.38 -9.21 3.05
N ARG A 279 -4.72 -8.19 3.86
CA ARG A 279 -5.45 -7.00 3.44
C ARG A 279 -4.54 -5.80 3.20
N GLU A 280 -3.80 -5.39 4.22
CA GLU A 280 -2.93 -4.20 4.20
C GLU A 280 -1.57 -4.47 3.56
N GLY A 281 -1.17 -5.75 3.46
CA GLY A 281 0.22 -6.10 3.16
C GLY A 281 1.12 -5.76 4.34
N ILE A 282 2.19 -5.00 4.12
CA ILE A 282 3.17 -4.57 5.12
C ILE A 282 2.50 -3.69 6.20
N VAL A 283 2.78 -4.01 7.45
CA VAL A 283 2.40 -3.22 8.64
C VAL A 283 3.65 -2.98 9.47
N LEU A 284 4.01 -1.73 9.74
CA LEU A 284 5.13 -1.42 10.63
C LEU A 284 4.60 -1.07 12.02
N SER A 285 5.14 -1.72 13.05
CA SER A 285 4.61 -1.63 14.42
C SER A 285 5.71 -1.39 15.45
N ASP A 286 5.33 -0.87 16.61
CA ASP A 286 6.21 -0.60 17.76
C ASP A 286 7.49 0.15 17.40
N PHE A 287 7.32 1.24 16.66
CA PHE A 287 8.41 2.02 16.13
C PHE A 287 9.03 2.92 17.20
N THR A 288 10.33 2.77 17.41
CA THR A 288 11.12 3.53 18.37
C THR A 288 12.42 4.06 17.75
N TYR A 289 12.99 5.09 18.39
CA TYR A 289 14.32 5.62 18.06
C TYR A 289 15.18 5.68 19.31
N ASN A 290 16.40 5.14 19.24
CA ASN A 290 17.41 5.19 20.30
C ASN A 290 18.18 6.52 20.23
N ASP A 291 17.75 7.50 21.03
CA ASP A 291 18.38 8.80 21.18
C ASP A 291 19.49 8.71 22.25
N HIS A 292 20.65 8.17 21.87
CA HIS A 292 21.84 8.01 22.70
C HIS A 292 21.58 7.31 24.06
N GLY A 293 20.84 6.21 24.04
CA GLY A 293 20.47 5.41 25.21
C GLY A 293 19.05 5.67 25.72
N ASN A 294 18.43 6.77 25.31
CA ASN A 294 17.01 7.03 25.55
C ASN A 294 16.16 6.47 24.40
N VAL A 295 15.48 5.35 24.61
CA VAL A 295 14.61 4.74 23.60
C VAL A 295 13.25 5.45 23.60
N ARG A 296 12.98 6.20 22.53
CA ARG A 296 11.81 7.07 22.39
C ARG A 296 10.77 6.45 21.47
N PRO A 297 9.53 6.22 21.93
CA PRO A 297 8.45 5.76 21.06
C PRO A 297 8.12 6.79 19.98
N LEU A 298 7.78 6.33 18.77
CA LEU A 298 7.37 7.18 17.66
C LEU A 298 5.97 6.80 17.17
N PHE A 299 5.78 5.54 16.79
CA PHE A 299 4.51 5.04 16.25
C PHE A 299 4.20 3.69 16.85
N HIS A 300 2.95 3.48 17.26
CA HIS A 300 2.50 2.15 17.64
C HIS A 300 2.27 1.27 16.40
N ARG A 301 1.67 1.85 15.34
CA ARG A 301 1.36 1.15 14.09
C ARG A 301 1.25 2.12 12.90
N ILE A 302 1.75 1.77 11.73
CA ILE A 302 1.59 2.50 10.47
C ILE A 302 1.41 1.54 9.29
N SER A 303 0.42 1.80 8.44
CA SER A 303 0.10 0.96 7.26
C SER A 303 -0.78 1.69 6.24
N LEU A 304 -0.86 1.17 5.02
CA LEU A 304 -1.94 1.48 4.09
C LEU A 304 -3.17 0.66 4.48
N CYS A 305 -4.28 1.31 4.81
CA CYS A 305 -5.45 0.64 5.37
C CYS A 305 -6.66 0.57 4.42
N GLU A 306 -6.65 1.36 3.34
CA GLU A 306 -7.63 1.28 2.27
C GLU A 306 -7.11 1.99 1.01
N MET A 307 -7.72 1.69 -0.13
CA MET A 307 -7.53 2.40 -1.40
C MET A 307 -8.88 2.66 -2.06
N VAL A 308 -8.93 3.59 -3.02
CA VAL A 308 -10.04 3.70 -3.97
C VAL A 308 -9.51 4.20 -5.31
N VAL A 309 -9.91 3.53 -6.40
CA VAL A 309 -9.49 3.85 -7.78
C VAL A 309 -10.70 4.26 -8.63
N PRO A 310 -11.30 5.44 -8.40
CA PRO A 310 -12.53 5.83 -9.07
C PRO A 310 -12.29 6.28 -10.51
N TYR A 311 -13.01 5.68 -11.45
CA TYR A 311 -13.02 6.08 -12.85
C TYR A 311 -14.04 7.19 -13.12
N GLY A 312 -13.72 8.05 -14.09
CA GLY A 312 -14.44 9.29 -14.38
C GLY A 312 -15.46 9.23 -15.52
N SER A 313 -15.63 8.07 -16.17
CA SER A 313 -16.65 7.91 -17.23
C SER A 313 -18.04 7.73 -16.61
N PRO A 314 -19.02 8.58 -16.93
CA PRO A 314 -20.38 8.46 -16.41
C PRO A 314 -21.20 7.39 -17.14
N ASP A 315 -20.76 6.93 -18.32
CA ASP A 315 -21.48 5.95 -19.12
C ASP A 315 -21.61 4.61 -18.38
N PHE A 316 -22.78 4.01 -18.49
CA PHE A 316 -23.05 2.71 -17.89
C PHE A 316 -22.30 1.60 -18.65
N PRO A 317 -21.64 0.64 -17.97
CA PRO A 317 -21.65 0.39 -16.53
C PRO A 317 -20.42 0.93 -15.75
N HIS A 318 -19.70 1.90 -16.30
CA HIS A 318 -18.38 2.30 -15.80
C HIS A 318 -18.40 2.95 -14.42
N GLN A 319 -19.56 3.38 -13.92
CA GLN A 319 -19.73 3.83 -12.54
C GLN A 319 -19.33 2.76 -11.52
N ARG A 320 -19.31 1.46 -11.89
CA ARG A 320 -18.86 0.35 -11.04
C ARG A 320 -17.34 0.20 -10.96
N LYS A 321 -16.57 0.89 -11.82
CA LYS A 321 -15.11 0.93 -11.77
C LYS A 321 -14.67 1.94 -10.73
N HIS A 322 -14.64 1.51 -9.47
CA HIS A 322 -14.12 2.30 -8.35
C HIS A 322 -13.56 1.37 -7.27
N ALA A 323 -12.71 0.43 -7.69
CA ALA A 323 -12.19 -0.62 -6.84
C ALA A 323 -11.56 -0.04 -5.57
N LEU A 324 -11.93 -0.61 -4.42
CA LEU A 324 -11.24 -0.37 -3.15
C LEU A 324 -10.26 -1.51 -2.93
N ASP A 325 -9.14 -1.47 -3.66
CA ASP A 325 -8.26 -2.62 -3.88
C ASP A 325 -7.85 -3.36 -2.59
N ILE A 326 -7.52 -2.61 -1.54
CA ILE A 326 -7.17 -3.17 -0.23
C ILE A 326 -8.37 -3.89 0.41
N GLY A 327 -9.55 -3.28 0.45
CA GLY A 327 -10.75 -3.86 1.05
C GLY A 327 -11.50 -4.89 0.22
N GLU A 328 -11.32 -4.89 -1.10
CA GLU A 328 -12.04 -5.77 -2.04
C GLU A 328 -11.19 -6.94 -2.55
N TYR A 329 -9.85 -6.85 -2.53
CA TYR A 329 -8.95 -7.92 -2.98
C TYR A 329 -7.83 -8.23 -1.97
N GLY A 330 -7.23 -7.18 -1.40
CA GLY A 330 -6.19 -7.26 -0.36
C GLY A 330 -4.79 -7.16 -0.93
N ALA A 331 -4.05 -6.12 -0.52
CA ALA A 331 -2.65 -5.90 -0.94
C ALA A 331 -1.72 -7.05 -0.51
N GLY A 332 -2.07 -7.80 0.53
CA GLY A 332 -1.35 -9.01 0.92
C GLY A 332 -1.68 -10.21 0.01
N ASN A 333 -2.97 -10.42 -0.28
CA ASN A 333 -3.44 -11.47 -1.20
C ASN A 333 -2.91 -11.28 -2.62
N MET A 334 -2.79 -10.03 -3.07
CA MET A 334 -2.33 -9.64 -4.41
C MET A 334 -0.80 -9.53 -4.52
N THR A 335 -0.07 -9.72 -3.43
CA THR A 335 1.38 -9.47 -3.41
C THR A 335 2.13 -10.48 -4.27
N ASN A 336 3.10 -9.98 -5.03
CA ASN A 336 3.92 -10.77 -5.92
C ASN A 336 5.05 -11.47 -5.14
N PRO A 337 5.47 -12.68 -5.55
CA PRO A 337 6.74 -13.23 -5.13
C PRO A 337 7.89 -12.42 -5.74
N LEU A 338 8.62 -11.64 -4.92
CA LEU A 338 9.69 -10.77 -5.42
C LEU A 338 10.95 -11.56 -5.72
N SER A 339 11.49 -11.38 -6.93
CA SER A 339 12.67 -12.08 -7.40
C SER A 339 13.95 -11.27 -7.19
N LEU A 340 15.02 -11.97 -6.78
CA LEU A 340 16.34 -11.38 -6.59
C LEU A 340 16.87 -10.79 -7.90
N SER A 341 17.39 -9.56 -7.85
CA SER A 341 18.00 -8.81 -8.97
C SER A 341 17.04 -8.29 -10.05
N CYS A 342 15.75 -8.64 -10.01
CA CYS A 342 14.72 -8.08 -10.89
C CYS A 342 13.95 -6.96 -10.19
N ASP A 343 13.23 -7.30 -9.13
CA ASP A 343 12.39 -6.35 -8.39
C ASP A 343 13.20 -5.56 -7.35
N CYS A 344 14.20 -6.25 -6.76
CA CYS A 344 15.09 -5.70 -5.74
C CYS A 344 16.55 -5.93 -6.09
N LYS A 345 17.35 -4.86 -6.06
CA LYS A 345 18.76 -4.86 -6.48
C LYS A 345 19.69 -4.57 -5.30
N GLY A 346 20.72 -5.40 -5.13
CA GLY A 346 21.71 -5.27 -4.05
C GLY A 346 21.74 -6.50 -3.16
N VAL A 347 21.98 -6.30 -1.85
CA VAL A 347 21.98 -7.38 -0.85
C VAL A 347 20.65 -7.37 -0.12
N ILE A 348 19.80 -8.36 -0.42
CA ILE A 348 18.39 -8.38 -0.02
C ILE A 348 18.13 -9.39 1.09
N HIS A 349 17.33 -8.99 2.08
CA HIS A 349 16.68 -9.88 3.03
C HIS A 349 15.19 -9.95 2.70
N TYR A 350 14.62 -11.15 2.65
CA TYR A 350 13.21 -11.36 2.32
C TYR A 350 12.42 -11.90 3.49
N LEU A 351 11.15 -11.50 3.57
CA LEU A 351 10.14 -12.17 4.42
C LEU A 351 9.06 -12.77 3.53
N ASP A 352 8.58 -13.96 3.91
CA ASP A 352 7.44 -14.62 3.27
C ASP A 352 6.12 -14.08 3.84
N GLY A 353 5.08 -14.08 3.01
CA GLY A 353 3.71 -13.82 3.42
C GLY A 353 2.91 -15.12 3.54
N HIS A 354 2.00 -15.19 4.51
CA HIS A 354 1.11 -16.35 4.68
C HIS A 354 -0.35 -15.91 4.72
N VAL A 355 -1.17 -16.54 3.89
CA VAL A 355 -2.62 -16.34 3.82
C VAL A 355 -3.34 -17.69 3.81
N VAL A 356 -4.65 -17.69 3.98
CA VAL A 356 -5.46 -18.92 3.89
C VAL A 356 -5.89 -19.15 2.44
N ASP A 357 -5.90 -20.40 1.99
CA ASP A 357 -6.58 -20.79 0.76
C ASP A 357 -8.04 -21.16 1.01
N ARG A 358 -8.80 -21.37 -0.08
CA ARG A 358 -10.23 -21.69 -0.02
C ARG A 358 -10.55 -22.94 0.82
N SER A 359 -9.64 -23.90 0.88
CA SER A 359 -9.81 -25.15 1.63
C SER A 359 -9.52 -24.98 3.12
N GLY A 360 -8.92 -23.87 3.53
CA GLY A 360 -8.46 -23.63 4.90
C GLY A 360 -7.00 -24.03 5.14
N ASP A 361 -6.26 -24.43 4.11
CA ASP A 361 -4.82 -24.63 4.20
C ASP A 361 -4.07 -23.29 4.08
N ALA A 362 -2.79 -23.29 4.45
CA ALA A 362 -1.96 -22.09 4.40
C ALA A 362 -1.27 -21.97 3.04
N ALA A 363 -1.55 -20.89 2.32
CA ALA A 363 -0.82 -20.50 1.11
C ALA A 363 0.35 -19.58 1.49
N THR A 364 1.53 -19.84 0.92
CA THR A 364 2.73 -19.03 1.16
C THR A 364 3.09 -18.25 -0.08
N ILE A 365 3.21 -16.93 0.08
CA ILE A 365 3.76 -16.04 -0.93
C ILE A 365 5.23 -15.87 -0.59
N LYS A 366 6.09 -16.58 -1.32
CA LYS A 366 7.53 -16.52 -1.12
C LYS A 366 8.05 -15.13 -1.44
N ASN A 367 8.98 -14.62 -0.63
CA ASN A 367 9.62 -13.33 -0.91
C ASN A 367 8.62 -12.16 -1.04
N ALA A 368 7.53 -12.19 -0.27
CA ALA A 368 6.47 -11.18 -0.28
C ALA A 368 6.97 -9.77 0.08
N ILE A 369 7.96 -9.68 0.98
CA ILE A 369 8.56 -8.43 1.41
C ILE A 369 10.05 -8.48 1.09
N CYS A 370 10.55 -7.41 0.49
CA CYS A 370 11.96 -7.18 0.23
C CYS A 370 12.51 -6.08 1.13
N ILE A 371 13.64 -6.35 1.79
CA ILE A 371 14.30 -5.46 2.75
C ILE A 371 15.77 -5.30 2.36
N HIS A 372 16.21 -4.07 2.15
CA HIS A 372 17.61 -3.75 1.85
C HIS A 372 17.96 -2.30 2.21
N GLU A 373 19.25 -1.97 2.21
CA GLU A 373 19.72 -0.60 2.36
C GLU A 373 20.44 -0.10 1.10
N GLU A 374 20.28 1.18 0.81
CA GLU A 374 20.87 1.86 -0.35
C GLU A 374 21.62 3.12 0.06
N ASP A 375 22.54 3.57 -0.79
CA ASP A 375 23.09 4.91 -0.71
C ASP A 375 21.99 5.95 -0.98
N ASP A 376 21.98 7.02 -0.18
CA ASP A 376 20.98 8.09 -0.23
C ASP A 376 21.64 9.46 -0.50
N GLY A 377 22.77 9.45 -1.20
CA GLY A 377 23.51 10.66 -1.55
C GLY A 377 24.13 11.36 -0.34
N ILE A 378 23.99 12.69 -0.27
CA ILE A 378 24.53 13.51 0.82
C ILE A 378 23.53 13.56 1.98
N LEU A 379 23.97 13.13 3.16
CA LEU A 379 23.22 13.31 4.40
C LEU A 379 23.36 14.75 4.90
N PHE A 380 24.61 15.23 4.98
CA PHE A 380 24.90 16.64 5.21
C PHE A 380 26.29 17.02 4.69
N LYS A 381 26.49 18.32 4.41
CA LYS A 381 27.76 18.89 4.00
C LYS A 381 27.85 20.36 4.42
N HIS A 382 29.04 20.79 4.83
CA HIS A 382 29.36 22.20 4.97
C HIS A 382 30.84 22.46 4.65
N SER A 383 31.14 23.64 4.10
CA SER A 383 32.50 24.08 3.79
C SER A 383 32.65 25.59 4.06
N ASP A 384 33.78 26.00 4.63
CA ASP A 384 34.05 27.42 4.90
C ASP A 384 34.74 28.08 3.69
N PHE A 385 34.19 29.16 3.18
CA PHE A 385 34.76 29.87 2.02
C PHE A 385 36.09 30.58 2.35
N ARG A 386 36.38 30.85 3.63
CA ARG A 386 37.52 31.67 4.06
C ARG A 386 38.88 31.07 3.72
N ASP A 387 38.94 29.76 3.52
CA ASP A 387 40.15 29.02 3.15
C ASP A 387 39.99 28.27 1.82
N ASP A 388 39.16 28.79 0.93
CA ASP A 388 38.84 28.18 -0.38
C ASP A 388 38.20 26.79 -0.22
N PHE A 389 37.28 26.66 0.74
CA PHE A 389 36.52 25.43 1.04
C PHE A 389 37.38 24.25 1.50
N GLN A 390 38.62 24.51 1.92
CA GLN A 390 39.49 23.48 2.46
C GLN A 390 39.00 22.99 3.82
N THR A 391 38.44 23.88 4.65
CA THR A 391 37.65 23.46 5.81
C THR A 391 36.33 22.92 5.31
N ALA A 392 36.11 21.62 5.45
CA ALA A 392 34.86 20.98 5.04
C ALA A 392 34.58 19.71 5.81
N VAL A 393 33.29 19.41 5.96
CA VAL A 393 32.77 18.12 6.41
C VAL A 393 31.71 17.65 5.42
N THR A 394 31.76 16.39 5.04
CA THR A 394 30.78 15.75 4.14
C THR A 394 30.47 14.37 4.65
N THR A 395 29.19 14.08 4.84
CA THR A 395 28.68 12.78 5.27
C THR A 395 27.68 12.28 4.25
N ARG A 396 27.90 11.07 3.73
CA ARG A 396 26.93 10.38 2.87
C ARG A 396 25.84 9.72 3.71
N GLY A 397 24.64 9.65 3.15
CA GLY A 397 23.48 9.02 3.77
C GLY A 397 23.27 7.60 3.26
N LYS A 398 22.59 6.81 4.08
CA LYS A 398 21.97 5.56 3.68
C LYS A 398 20.48 5.63 3.95
N ARG A 399 19.71 4.82 3.23
CA ARG A 399 18.29 4.60 3.48
C ARG A 399 18.01 3.11 3.58
N LEU A 400 17.13 2.73 4.49
CA LEU A 400 16.55 1.39 4.56
C LEU A 400 15.25 1.38 3.77
N ILE A 401 15.03 0.36 2.95
CA ILE A 401 13.84 0.19 2.13
C ILE A 401 13.17 -1.12 2.54
N ILE A 402 11.89 -1.07 2.83
CA ILE A 402 11.03 -2.23 3.08
C ILE A 402 9.89 -2.14 2.06
N SER A 403 9.81 -3.11 1.17
CA SER A 403 8.95 -3.00 -0.01
C SER A 403 8.13 -4.24 -0.28
N GLN A 404 6.99 -4.03 -0.93
CA GLN A 404 6.19 -5.06 -1.57
C GLN A 404 5.73 -4.54 -2.94
N ILE A 405 5.43 -5.46 -3.86
CA ILE A 405 4.74 -5.16 -5.11
C ILE A 405 3.50 -6.04 -5.15
N PHE A 406 2.34 -5.46 -5.44
CA PHE A 406 1.11 -6.24 -5.61
C PHE A 406 0.40 -5.89 -6.91
N THR A 407 -0.23 -6.89 -7.52
CA THR A 407 -0.92 -6.78 -8.81
C THR A 407 -2.43 -6.81 -8.60
N ALA A 408 -3.10 -5.72 -8.96
CA ALA A 408 -4.56 -5.63 -9.00
C ALA A 408 -5.02 -5.72 -10.46
N ALA A 409 -5.14 -6.96 -10.95
CA ALA A 409 -5.42 -7.27 -12.35
C ALA A 409 -4.44 -6.58 -13.32
N ASN A 410 -4.80 -5.40 -13.83
CA ASN A 410 -4.04 -4.66 -14.82
C ASN A 410 -2.93 -3.77 -14.23
N TYR A 411 -3.05 -3.33 -12.98
CA TYR A 411 -2.07 -2.43 -12.36
C TYR A 411 -1.12 -3.16 -11.40
N GLU A 412 0.12 -2.69 -11.37
CA GLU A 412 1.09 -3.00 -10.32
C GLU A 412 1.32 -1.79 -9.41
N TYR A 413 1.25 -2.05 -8.10
CA TYR A 413 1.54 -1.07 -7.06
C TYR A 413 2.82 -1.46 -6.32
N CYS A 414 3.89 -0.70 -6.55
CA CYS A 414 5.15 -0.88 -5.84
C CYS A 414 5.16 0.06 -4.62
N VAL A 415 5.06 -0.51 -3.42
CA VAL A 415 4.98 0.23 -2.16
C VAL A 415 6.31 0.14 -1.43
N TYR A 416 6.92 1.30 -1.15
CA TYR A 416 8.23 1.41 -0.50
C TYR A 416 8.14 2.23 0.78
N TRP A 417 8.38 1.58 1.92
CA TRP A 417 8.66 2.25 3.18
C TRP A 417 10.16 2.54 3.26
N ILE A 418 10.52 3.82 3.17
CA ILE A 418 11.90 4.29 3.08
C ILE A 418 12.26 5.05 4.35
N LEU A 419 13.21 4.52 5.12
CA LEU A 419 13.68 5.13 6.37
C LEU A 419 15.05 5.77 6.14
N ARG A 420 15.23 7.00 6.59
CA ARG A 420 16.48 7.76 6.45
C ARG A 420 17.18 7.92 7.79
N GLN A 421 18.50 8.08 7.77
CA GLN A 421 19.30 8.24 8.99
C GLN A 421 18.92 9.47 9.82
N ASP A 422 18.32 10.50 9.22
CA ASP A 422 17.83 11.69 9.93
C ASP A 422 16.51 11.46 10.70
N GLY A 423 16.01 10.22 10.70
CA GLY A 423 14.74 9.80 11.29
C GLY A 423 13.54 10.04 10.38
N THR A 424 13.71 10.56 9.16
CA THR A 424 12.60 10.70 8.22
C THR A 424 12.09 9.32 7.78
N ILE A 425 10.77 9.12 7.82
CA ILE A 425 10.09 7.98 7.22
C ILE A 425 9.35 8.48 5.99
N LYS A 426 9.66 7.93 4.82
CA LYS A 426 9.02 8.24 3.54
C LYS A 426 8.20 7.03 3.10
N LEU A 427 6.98 7.28 2.64
CA LEU A 427 6.19 6.29 1.91
C LEU A 427 6.19 6.71 0.44
N GLU A 428 6.78 5.90 -0.41
CA GLU A 428 6.80 6.07 -1.86
C GLU A 428 5.95 4.99 -2.50
N VAL A 429 5.10 5.39 -3.44
CA VAL A 429 4.33 4.48 -4.28
C VAL A 429 4.77 4.71 -5.72
N ARG A 430 5.01 3.61 -6.43
CA ARG A 430 5.18 3.63 -7.89
C ARG A 430 4.03 2.86 -8.52
N LEU A 431 3.34 3.51 -9.44
CA LEU A 431 2.32 2.88 -10.27
C LEU A 431 2.95 2.47 -11.58
N THR A 432 2.76 1.22 -11.96
CA THR A 432 3.18 0.67 -13.25
C THR A 432 2.15 -0.38 -13.68
N GLY A 433 2.44 -1.13 -14.72
CA GLY A 433 1.51 -2.11 -15.27
C GLY A 433 0.78 -1.53 -16.46
N ILE A 434 -0.50 -1.81 -16.58
CA ILE A 434 -1.26 -1.55 -17.80
C ILE A 434 -2.52 -0.77 -17.45
N LEU A 435 -2.84 0.23 -18.27
CA LEU A 435 -4.10 0.97 -18.17
C LEU A 435 -5.31 0.02 -18.23
N ASN A 436 -6.35 0.30 -17.46
CA ASN A 436 -7.66 -0.29 -17.73
C ASN A 436 -8.21 0.30 -19.03
N THR A 437 -8.69 -0.55 -19.92
CA THR A 437 -9.18 -0.11 -21.24
C THR A 437 -10.60 -0.59 -21.51
N TYR A 438 -11.33 0.23 -22.27
CA TYR A 438 -12.61 -0.12 -22.85
C TYR A 438 -12.59 0.17 -24.35
N VAL A 439 -13.46 -0.48 -25.10
CA VAL A 439 -13.49 -0.34 -26.56
C VAL A 439 -14.12 0.98 -26.98
N CYS A 440 -13.56 1.63 -27.99
CA CYS A 440 -14.21 2.73 -28.71
C CYS A 440 -14.24 2.45 -30.22
N ALA A 441 -15.27 2.93 -30.91
CA ALA A 441 -15.31 2.90 -32.36
C ALA A 441 -14.45 4.02 -32.97
N ASP A 442 -14.08 3.90 -34.25
CA ASP A 442 -13.20 4.86 -34.95
C ASP A 442 -13.76 6.29 -34.99
N ASP A 443 -15.09 6.41 -35.05
CA ASP A 443 -15.84 7.67 -35.10
C ASP A 443 -16.49 8.03 -33.75
N GLU A 444 -16.09 7.36 -32.67
CA GLU A 444 -16.63 7.61 -31.34
C GLU A 444 -15.95 8.80 -30.65
N ASP A 445 -16.75 9.78 -30.23
CA ASP A 445 -16.28 10.80 -29.30
C ASP A 445 -16.22 10.21 -27.90
N ILE A 446 -15.00 9.93 -27.44
CA ILE A 446 -14.72 9.39 -26.11
C ILE A 446 -14.51 10.50 -25.06
N GLY A 447 -14.39 11.75 -25.50
CA GLY A 447 -14.11 12.89 -24.65
C GLY A 447 -15.38 13.33 -23.90
N PRO A 448 -15.24 14.00 -22.74
CA PRO A 448 -14.00 14.37 -22.05
C PRO A 448 -13.51 13.31 -21.03
N TRP A 449 -13.93 12.05 -21.13
CA TRP A 449 -13.83 11.07 -20.04
C TRP A 449 -12.67 10.06 -20.17
N GLY A 450 -11.94 10.08 -21.26
CA GLY A 450 -10.77 9.23 -21.49
C GLY A 450 -9.94 9.67 -22.68
N THR A 451 -8.95 8.86 -23.02
CA THR A 451 -7.99 9.09 -24.11
C THR A 451 -7.91 7.86 -25.01
N VAL A 452 -7.87 8.08 -26.33
CA VAL A 452 -7.55 7.02 -27.29
C VAL A 452 -6.04 6.80 -27.25
N VAL A 453 -5.58 5.76 -26.56
CA VAL A 453 -4.16 5.44 -26.38
C VAL A 453 -3.62 4.49 -27.46
N TYR A 454 -4.53 3.81 -28.14
CA TYR A 454 -4.29 2.93 -29.28
C TYR A 454 -5.58 2.86 -30.13
N PRO A 455 -5.55 2.55 -31.44
CA PRO A 455 -6.76 2.40 -32.23
C PRO A 455 -7.80 1.50 -31.56
N ASN A 456 -9.02 2.02 -31.39
CA ASN A 456 -10.16 1.38 -30.71
C ASN A 456 -10.02 1.16 -29.19
N VAL A 457 -9.03 1.78 -28.55
CA VAL A 457 -8.73 1.60 -27.12
C VAL A 457 -8.90 2.92 -26.39
N ASN A 458 -9.99 3.02 -25.63
CA ASN A 458 -10.27 4.14 -24.74
C ASN A 458 -9.81 3.83 -23.31
N ALA A 459 -8.82 4.57 -22.83
CA ALA A 459 -8.40 4.55 -21.44
C ALA A 459 -9.11 5.68 -20.68
N HIS A 460 -9.99 5.31 -19.75
CA HIS A 460 -10.80 6.26 -18.99
C HIS A 460 -9.96 7.00 -17.94
N ASN A 461 -10.27 8.29 -17.72
CA ASN A 461 -9.72 9.09 -16.62
C ASN A 461 -10.03 8.41 -15.28
N HIS A 462 -9.11 8.47 -14.32
CA HIS A 462 -9.31 7.89 -12.99
C HIS A 462 -8.39 8.54 -11.94
N GLN A 463 -8.63 8.22 -10.67
CA GLN A 463 -7.73 8.59 -9.57
C GLN A 463 -7.17 7.33 -8.93
N HIS A 464 -5.99 7.42 -8.31
CA HIS A 464 -5.51 6.41 -7.36
C HIS A 464 -5.38 7.08 -6.00
N LEU A 465 -6.27 6.79 -5.06
CA LEU A 465 -6.29 7.39 -3.74
C LEU A 465 -6.04 6.33 -2.66
N PHE A 466 -5.22 6.65 -1.69
CA PHE A 466 -4.73 5.76 -0.64
C PHE A 466 -5.06 6.34 0.73
N SER A 467 -5.45 5.48 1.67
CA SER A 467 -5.63 5.85 3.07
C SER A 467 -4.46 5.33 3.90
N LEU A 468 -3.53 6.22 4.24
CA LEU A 468 -2.46 5.95 5.19
C LEU A 468 -3.01 6.07 6.62
N ARG A 469 -2.89 5.00 7.40
CA ARG A 469 -3.28 4.97 8.81
C ARG A 469 -2.04 5.05 9.69
N ILE A 470 -2.00 6.02 10.59
CA ILE A 470 -0.91 6.24 11.54
C ILE A 470 -1.51 6.24 12.94
N HIS A 471 -1.04 5.34 13.80
CA HIS A 471 -1.30 5.37 15.23
C HIS A 471 -0.05 5.94 15.93
N PRO A 472 0.03 7.26 16.15
CA PRO A 472 1.18 7.90 16.76
C PRO A 472 1.33 7.50 18.23
N ARG A 473 2.58 7.43 18.67
CA ARG A 473 2.97 7.35 20.08
C ARG A 473 4.23 8.20 20.29
N ILE A 474 4.15 9.44 19.81
CA ILE A 474 5.29 10.35 19.70
C ILE A 474 5.81 10.64 21.10
N ASP A 475 7.03 10.22 21.37
CA ASP A 475 7.70 10.38 22.66
C ASP A 475 6.84 9.95 23.87
N GLY A 476 5.98 8.93 23.66
CA GLY A 476 5.04 8.41 24.65
C GLY A 476 3.57 8.46 24.23
N ASP A 477 2.70 8.07 25.17
CA ASP A 477 1.25 8.03 24.98
C ASP A 477 0.60 9.41 25.03
N ASN A 478 -0.66 9.49 24.57
CA ASN A 478 -1.49 10.69 24.47
C ASN A 478 -0.86 11.77 23.59
N ASN A 479 -1.31 11.82 22.34
CA ASN A 479 -0.83 12.78 21.36
C ASN A 479 -1.96 13.71 20.92
N SER A 480 -1.58 14.76 20.22
CA SER A 480 -2.47 15.68 19.52
C SER A 480 -2.05 15.76 18.06
N ALA A 481 -2.95 16.25 17.22
CA ALA A 481 -2.64 16.61 15.85
C ALA A 481 -3.02 18.06 15.53
N ALA A 482 -2.41 18.64 14.50
CA ALA A 482 -2.65 20.01 14.08
C ALA A 482 -2.35 20.22 12.59
N THR A 483 -2.95 21.24 11.97
CA THR A 483 -2.36 21.83 10.76
C THR A 483 -1.22 22.78 11.11
N SER A 484 -0.30 22.96 10.17
CA SER A 484 0.75 23.98 10.16
C SER A 484 0.66 24.70 8.83
N ASP A 485 0.23 25.96 8.87
CA ASP A 485 -0.03 26.81 7.71
C ASP A 485 0.96 27.99 7.68
N ALA A 486 1.67 28.18 6.56
CA ALA A 486 2.48 29.37 6.38
C ALA A 486 1.58 30.60 6.17
N LYS A 487 1.80 31.66 6.96
CA LYS A 487 1.03 32.91 6.92
C LYS A 487 1.96 34.11 6.90
N ALA A 488 1.66 35.08 6.05
CA ALA A 488 2.23 36.41 6.20
C ALA A 488 1.76 37.02 7.53
N SER A 489 2.59 37.88 8.13
CA SER A 489 2.18 38.69 9.27
C SER A 489 0.91 39.48 8.91
N PRO A 490 -0.09 39.58 9.81
CA PRO A 490 -1.29 40.36 9.55
C PRO A 490 -1.02 41.88 9.50
N PHE A 491 0.18 42.32 9.90
CA PHE A 491 0.57 43.72 9.90
C PHE A 491 1.07 44.15 8.50
N PRO A 492 0.62 45.32 7.99
CA PRO A 492 0.99 45.78 6.65
C PRO A 492 2.44 46.27 6.57
N THR A 493 2.98 46.31 5.34
CA THR A 493 4.26 46.96 5.06
C THR A 493 4.24 48.41 5.51
N GLY A 494 5.31 48.87 6.15
CA GLY A 494 5.43 50.22 6.72
C GLY A 494 4.88 50.35 8.13
N SER A 495 4.23 49.33 8.70
CA SER A 495 3.85 49.34 10.12
C SER A 495 5.08 49.14 11.02
N SER A 496 4.99 49.49 12.31
CA SER A 496 6.07 49.24 13.26
C SER A 496 6.35 47.74 13.47
N GLN A 497 5.34 46.88 13.29
CA GLN A 497 5.47 45.42 13.44
C GLN A 497 5.98 44.71 12.17
N ASN A 498 5.85 45.33 10.99
CA ASN A 498 6.25 44.73 9.72
C ASN A 498 6.75 45.79 8.72
N MET A 499 7.73 46.59 9.15
CA MET A 499 8.21 47.78 8.42
C MET A 499 8.51 47.50 6.94
N TYR A 500 9.13 46.36 6.64
CA TYR A 500 9.54 46.00 5.28
C TYR A 500 8.68 44.88 4.66
N GLY A 501 7.54 44.53 5.25
CA GLY A 501 6.61 43.55 4.69
C GLY A 501 7.12 42.09 4.70
N ASN A 502 8.27 41.83 5.30
CA ASN A 502 8.97 40.55 5.22
C ASN A 502 8.54 39.52 6.28
N ALA A 503 7.75 39.92 7.28
CA ALA A 503 7.38 39.03 8.39
C ALA A 503 6.35 37.98 7.96
N PHE A 504 6.64 36.72 8.28
CA PHE A 504 5.72 35.57 8.14
C PHE A 504 5.93 34.61 9.31
N TYR A 505 4.97 33.71 9.54
CA TYR A 505 5.00 32.73 10.63
C TYR A 505 4.28 31.44 10.22
N CYS A 506 4.41 30.41 11.05
CA CYS A 506 3.65 29.17 10.94
C CYS A 506 2.47 29.25 11.91
N GLU A 507 1.25 29.33 11.38
CA GLU A 507 0.02 29.23 12.15
C GLU A 507 -0.27 27.76 12.43
N LYS A 508 -0.35 27.39 13.71
CA LYS A 508 -0.62 26.02 14.15
C LYS A 508 -2.04 25.93 14.70
N ASN A 509 -2.88 25.14 14.04
CA ASN A 509 -4.26 24.90 14.46
C ASN A 509 -4.37 23.49 15.04
N THR A 510 -4.27 23.35 16.36
CA THR A 510 -4.45 22.08 17.07
C THR A 510 -5.90 21.62 17.00
N PHE A 511 -6.12 20.38 16.60
CA PHE A 511 -7.44 19.76 16.56
C PHE A 511 -7.89 19.43 17.97
N LYS A 512 -9.03 19.98 18.39
CA LYS A 512 -9.62 19.68 19.70
C LYS A 512 -10.62 18.54 19.59
N THR A 513 -11.39 18.55 18.51
CA THR A 513 -12.41 17.57 18.18
C THR A 513 -12.12 16.88 16.84
N VAL A 514 -12.74 15.74 16.59
CA VAL A 514 -12.64 15.05 15.30
C VAL A 514 -12.99 16.00 14.15
N LYS A 515 -14.03 16.82 14.30
CA LYS A 515 -14.46 17.76 13.25
C LYS A 515 -13.37 18.76 12.85
N ASP A 516 -12.56 19.23 13.81
CA ASP A 516 -11.47 20.17 13.54
C ASP A 516 -10.37 19.56 12.65
N SER A 517 -10.24 18.22 12.68
CA SER A 517 -9.21 17.48 11.96
C SER A 517 -9.53 17.22 10.49
N ILE A 518 -10.80 17.34 10.11
CA ILE A 518 -11.29 17.12 8.74
C ILE A 518 -10.80 18.26 7.87
N THR A 519 -9.60 18.09 7.31
CA THR A 519 -8.85 19.15 6.64
C THR A 519 -8.31 18.69 5.30
N ASN A 520 -8.07 19.66 4.42
CA ASN A 520 -7.48 19.45 3.10
C ASN A 520 -6.10 20.10 3.01
N PHE A 521 -5.25 19.57 2.11
CA PHE A 521 -4.06 20.25 1.66
C PHE A 521 -4.42 21.61 1.06
N GLU A 522 -3.65 22.63 1.43
CA GLU A 522 -3.80 23.99 0.94
C GLU A 522 -2.46 24.45 0.39
N SER A 523 -2.35 24.52 -0.95
CA SER A 523 -1.11 24.92 -1.61
C SER A 523 -0.72 26.36 -1.26
N ALA A 524 -1.71 27.25 -1.09
CA ALA A 524 -1.50 28.66 -0.76
C ALA A 524 -0.80 28.89 0.60
N THR A 525 -0.92 27.94 1.54
CA THR A 525 -0.25 27.98 2.85
C THR A 525 0.83 26.91 2.99
N ALA A 526 1.12 26.16 1.92
CA ALA A 526 1.99 24.99 1.94
C ALA A 526 1.71 24.08 3.14
N ARG A 527 0.42 23.78 3.37
CA ARG A 527 -0.05 23.11 4.59
C ARG A 527 0.71 21.80 4.84
N THR A 528 1.10 21.61 6.10
CA THR A 528 1.58 20.34 6.65
C THR A 528 0.78 19.96 7.89
N TRP A 529 0.92 18.72 8.36
CA TRP A 529 0.24 18.27 9.58
C TRP A 529 1.27 17.82 10.62
N ASP A 530 1.00 18.12 11.88
CA ASP A 530 1.84 17.68 13.00
C ASP A 530 1.10 16.60 13.78
N MET A 531 1.80 15.53 14.16
CA MET A 531 1.44 14.65 15.27
C MET A 531 2.45 14.88 16.38
N PHE A 532 1.99 15.25 17.57
CA PHE A 532 2.89 15.72 18.62
C PHE A 532 2.42 15.35 20.01
N ASN A 533 3.37 15.29 20.94
CA ASN A 533 3.10 15.05 22.35
C ASN A 533 3.14 16.36 23.13
N PRO A 534 1.99 16.88 23.60
CA PRO A 534 1.94 18.14 24.33
C PRO A 534 2.66 18.07 25.68
N SER A 535 2.87 16.86 26.23
CA SER A 535 3.55 16.64 27.51
C SER A 535 5.08 16.53 27.38
N SER A 536 5.60 16.31 26.16
CA SER A 536 7.04 16.29 25.90
C SER A 536 7.49 17.60 25.26
N VAL A 537 8.03 18.52 26.06
CA VAL A 537 8.44 19.85 25.61
C VAL A 537 9.95 19.89 25.35
N HIS A 538 10.31 20.28 24.14
CA HIS A 538 11.70 20.38 23.71
C HIS A 538 12.45 21.51 24.41
N LYS A 539 13.53 21.16 25.13
CA LYS A 539 14.32 22.08 25.98
C LYS A 539 14.75 23.39 25.31
N TYR A 540 15.12 23.38 24.03
CA TYR A 540 15.66 24.58 23.35
C TYR A 540 14.61 25.38 22.58
N SER A 541 13.59 24.72 22.04
CA SER A 541 12.63 25.37 21.15
C SER A 541 11.32 25.72 21.87
N GLY A 542 11.08 25.14 23.05
CA GLY A 542 9.83 25.26 23.78
C GLY A 542 8.63 24.64 23.06
N LYS A 543 8.86 23.88 21.98
CA LYS A 543 7.83 23.22 21.18
C LYS A 543 7.69 21.74 21.58
N PRO A 544 6.51 21.14 21.43
CA PRO A 544 6.32 19.73 21.72
C PRO A 544 7.08 18.83 20.73
N ALA A 545 7.54 17.66 21.19
CA ALA A 545 8.08 16.61 20.34
C ALA A 545 7.07 16.22 19.25
N THR A 546 7.47 16.29 17.98
CA THR A 546 6.57 16.22 16.83
C THR A 546 7.13 15.35 15.70
N TYR A 547 6.30 14.51 15.08
CA TYR A 547 6.52 14.08 13.70
C TYR A 547 5.58 14.88 12.78
N LYS A 548 6.17 15.57 11.80
CA LYS A 548 5.45 16.37 10.82
C LYS A 548 5.23 15.56 9.55
N LEU A 549 3.98 15.41 9.13
CA LEU A 549 3.59 14.93 7.82
C LEU A 549 3.72 16.05 6.78
N VAL A 550 4.58 15.81 5.79
CA VAL A 550 4.77 16.61 4.59
C VAL A 550 4.26 15.80 3.42
N SER A 551 3.11 16.19 2.85
CA SER A 551 2.46 15.49 1.75
C SER A 551 1.79 16.50 0.81
N THR A 552 2.15 16.45 -0.47
CA THR A 552 1.64 17.37 -1.50
C THR A 552 0.89 16.66 -2.62
N PHE A 553 1.04 15.34 -2.76
CA PHE A 553 0.22 14.50 -3.65
C PHE A 553 -1.14 14.25 -3.00
N CYS A 554 -1.89 15.33 -2.88
CA CYS A 554 -3.16 15.43 -2.18
C CYS A 554 -4.22 15.80 -3.21
N SER A 555 -4.52 14.86 -4.12
CA SER A 555 -5.59 15.05 -5.09
C SER A 555 -6.94 15.08 -4.37
N PRO A 556 -7.78 16.12 -4.57
CA PRO A 556 -9.14 16.09 -4.04
C PRO A 556 -9.91 14.93 -4.68
N LEU A 557 -10.83 14.33 -3.93
CA LEU A 557 -11.78 13.38 -4.51
C LEU A 557 -12.70 14.12 -5.47
N LEU A 558 -12.66 13.76 -6.76
CA LEU A 558 -13.43 14.42 -7.81
C LEU A 558 -14.89 13.95 -7.85
N ALA A 559 -15.16 12.73 -7.39
CA ALA A 559 -16.51 12.21 -7.30
C ALA A 559 -17.37 13.04 -6.34
N GLN A 560 -18.54 13.47 -6.81
CA GLN A 560 -19.38 14.44 -6.11
C GLN A 560 -19.93 13.90 -4.76
N GLU A 561 -20.40 14.82 -3.93
CA GLU A 561 -21.18 14.45 -2.74
C GLU A 561 -22.42 13.62 -3.12
N GLY A 562 -22.75 12.62 -2.29
CA GLY A 562 -23.83 11.66 -2.59
C GLY A 562 -23.49 10.58 -3.62
N SER A 563 -22.37 10.69 -4.35
CA SER A 563 -21.93 9.66 -5.30
C SER A 563 -21.61 8.34 -4.61
N LEU A 564 -21.73 7.24 -5.36
CA LEU A 564 -21.39 5.89 -4.90
C LEU A 564 -19.95 5.81 -4.36
N VAL A 565 -18.99 6.35 -5.11
CA VAL A 565 -17.57 6.43 -4.72
C VAL A 565 -17.43 7.09 -3.36
N ARG A 566 -17.97 8.31 -3.20
CA ARG A 566 -17.81 9.08 -1.97
C ARG A 566 -18.54 8.46 -0.77
N LYS A 567 -19.64 7.74 -1.03
CA LYS A 567 -20.34 6.99 0.02
C LYS A 567 -19.53 5.77 0.49
N ARG A 568 -18.88 5.03 -0.43
CA ARG A 568 -18.07 3.82 -0.13
C ARG A 568 -16.67 4.14 0.39
N ALA A 569 -16.09 5.28 0.01
CA ALA A 569 -14.80 5.78 0.48
C ALA A 569 -14.95 7.10 1.26
N PRO A 570 -15.64 7.11 2.43
CA PRO A 570 -15.88 8.34 3.17
C PRO A 570 -14.61 9.06 3.63
N TRP A 571 -13.52 8.32 3.83
CA TRP A 571 -12.19 8.84 4.18
C TRP A 571 -11.53 9.64 3.04
N ALA A 572 -11.84 9.32 1.78
CA ALA A 572 -11.24 10.00 0.62
C ALA A 572 -11.79 11.42 0.41
N ALA A 573 -12.90 11.78 1.09
CA ALA A 573 -13.54 13.09 0.96
C ALA A 573 -12.73 14.24 1.58
N SER A 574 -11.68 13.94 2.36
CA SER A 574 -10.74 14.95 2.88
C SER A 574 -9.34 14.35 3.01
N HIS A 575 -8.32 15.21 3.01
CA HIS A 575 -6.94 14.74 3.09
C HIS A 575 -6.55 14.23 4.48
N THR A 576 -7.20 14.69 5.54
CA THR A 576 -6.91 14.22 6.90
C THR A 576 -8.19 14.03 7.70
N GLN A 577 -8.22 12.97 8.50
CA GLN A 577 -9.16 12.79 9.61
C GLN A 577 -8.41 12.20 10.81
N VAL A 578 -8.65 12.73 12.00
CA VAL A 578 -8.09 12.24 13.26
C VAL A 578 -9.25 11.81 14.14
N ILE A 579 -9.18 10.59 14.65
CA ILE A 579 -10.20 10.01 15.53
C ILE A 579 -9.55 9.51 16.83
N PRO A 580 -10.31 9.37 17.92
CA PRO A 580 -9.83 8.66 19.10
C PRO A 580 -9.45 7.22 18.75
N TYR A 581 -8.47 6.64 19.42
CA TYR A 581 -8.24 5.21 19.35
C TYR A 581 -9.19 4.47 20.29
N VAL A 582 -9.70 3.31 19.84
CA VAL A 582 -10.48 2.39 20.66
C VAL A 582 -10.14 0.97 20.23
N ASP A 583 -9.75 0.12 21.19
CA ASP A 583 -9.63 -1.33 20.99
C ASP A 583 -11.02 -1.94 20.71
N GLU A 584 -11.07 -3.01 19.92
CA GLU A 584 -12.27 -3.83 19.76
C GLU A 584 -12.20 -5.06 20.67
N ASN A 585 -13.34 -5.68 20.98
CA ASN A 585 -13.48 -6.70 22.04
C ASN A 585 -12.28 -7.67 22.18
N PHE A 586 -11.85 -8.28 21.08
CA PHE A 586 -10.79 -9.29 21.06
C PHE A 586 -9.50 -8.85 20.38
N GLY A 587 -9.32 -7.57 20.05
CA GLY A 587 -8.07 -7.11 19.44
C GLY A 587 -8.01 -5.63 19.07
N TYR A 588 -6.89 -5.28 18.47
CA TYR A 588 -6.59 -3.94 18.00
C TYR A 588 -7.68 -3.42 17.02
N GLY A 589 -8.19 -2.21 17.30
CA GLY A 589 -9.42 -1.71 16.67
C GLY A 589 -9.22 -0.59 15.64
N ARG A 590 -10.33 -0.23 14.97
CA ARG A 590 -10.42 0.91 14.03
C ARG A 590 -9.37 0.83 12.91
N LEU A 591 -9.35 -0.29 12.18
CA LEU A 591 -8.40 -0.56 11.10
C LEU A 591 -8.89 -0.03 9.75
N TYR A 592 -10.08 -0.45 9.29
CA TYR A 592 -10.50 -0.26 7.90
C TYR A 592 -11.53 0.86 7.72
N PRO A 593 -11.16 2.00 7.09
CA PRO A 593 -12.00 3.20 7.04
C PRO A 593 -13.22 3.07 6.11
N SER A 594 -13.30 2.04 5.26
CA SER A 594 -14.50 1.66 4.50
C SER A 594 -15.30 0.52 5.14
N GLY A 595 -14.89 0.06 6.33
CA GLY A 595 -15.50 -1.05 7.06
C GLY A 595 -14.85 -2.41 6.75
N ASP A 596 -15.25 -3.42 7.53
CA ASP A 596 -14.59 -4.73 7.53
C ASP A 596 -14.92 -5.54 6.26
N HIS A 597 -16.15 -5.44 5.75
CA HIS A 597 -16.61 -6.09 4.52
C HIS A 597 -17.03 -5.03 3.49
N VAL A 598 -16.16 -4.78 2.50
CA VAL A 598 -16.26 -3.62 1.58
C VAL A 598 -17.01 -3.95 0.28
N ALA A 599 -16.81 -5.16 -0.25
CA ALA A 599 -17.42 -5.60 -1.50
C ALA A 599 -18.96 -5.46 -1.42
N GLN A 600 -19.56 -4.88 -2.47
CA GLN A 600 -21.01 -4.70 -2.60
C GLN A 600 -21.69 -3.85 -1.53
N TRP A 601 -20.93 -3.14 -0.69
CA TRP A 601 -21.52 -2.15 0.19
C TRP A 601 -21.99 -0.93 -0.61
N SER A 602 -23.25 -0.52 -0.44
CA SER A 602 -23.82 0.68 -1.10
C SER A 602 -23.17 1.99 -0.67
N GLY A 603 -22.37 1.96 0.40
CA GLY A 603 -21.89 3.16 1.06
C GLY A 603 -22.90 3.76 2.06
N ASP A 604 -24.09 3.17 2.25
CA ASP A 604 -25.07 3.64 3.25
C ASP A 604 -24.82 3.07 4.65
N GLY A 605 -25.20 3.83 5.67
CA GLY A 605 -25.08 3.44 7.08
C GLY A 605 -23.78 3.89 7.74
N LEU A 606 -23.74 3.76 9.07
CA LEU A 606 -22.62 4.17 9.90
C LEU A 606 -21.64 3.00 10.07
N ARG A 607 -20.65 2.92 9.19
CA ARG A 607 -19.49 2.01 9.30
C ARG A 607 -18.19 2.73 8.94
N GLY A 608 -17.06 2.10 9.28
CA GLY A 608 -15.72 2.64 9.03
C GLY A 608 -15.58 4.09 9.52
N MET A 609 -14.95 4.93 8.71
CA MET A 609 -14.68 6.33 9.03
C MET A 609 -15.95 7.12 9.35
N ARG A 610 -17.08 6.86 8.69
CA ARG A 610 -18.34 7.56 8.99
C ARG A 610 -18.83 7.28 10.41
N LYS A 611 -18.68 6.02 10.87
CA LYS A 611 -19.01 5.65 12.26
C LYS A 611 -18.03 6.28 13.24
N TRP A 612 -16.74 6.30 12.92
CA TRP A 612 -15.72 6.82 13.81
C TRP A 612 -15.73 8.34 13.94
N ILE A 613 -16.16 9.05 12.89
CA ILE A 613 -16.41 10.49 12.95
C ILE A 613 -17.64 10.78 13.81
N GLY A 614 -18.74 10.03 13.62
CA GLY A 614 -20.00 10.29 14.33
C GLY A 614 -20.52 11.69 14.04
N ASP A 615 -20.81 12.47 15.08
CA ASP A 615 -21.16 13.89 14.96
C ASP A 615 -19.93 14.83 14.91
N GLY A 616 -18.72 14.26 15.04
CA GLY A 616 -17.45 14.96 15.03
C GLY A 616 -17.07 15.62 16.36
N SER A 617 -17.84 15.41 17.43
CA SER A 617 -17.61 16.07 18.73
C SER A 617 -16.56 15.38 19.62
N ASP A 618 -16.21 14.14 19.31
CA ASP A 618 -15.21 13.35 20.04
C ASP A 618 -13.87 14.11 20.17
N LYS A 619 -13.28 14.09 21.37
CA LYS A 619 -12.03 14.78 21.68
C LYS A 619 -10.83 14.06 21.05
N VAL A 620 -9.93 14.82 20.43
CA VAL A 620 -8.66 14.31 19.83
C VAL A 620 -7.41 15.06 20.28
N GLU A 621 -7.54 15.98 21.25
CA GLU A 621 -6.42 16.68 21.85
C GLU A 621 -5.90 15.92 23.08
N ASN A 622 -4.60 15.64 23.11
CA ASN A 622 -3.89 15.02 24.23
C ASN A 622 -4.54 13.70 24.69
N THR A 623 -4.77 12.80 23.74
CA THR A 623 -5.39 11.50 23.97
C THR A 623 -4.82 10.46 23.01
N ASP A 624 -5.24 9.21 23.14
CA ASP A 624 -4.87 8.18 22.19
C ASP A 624 -5.63 8.39 20.87
N ILE A 625 -4.92 8.61 19.77
CA ILE A 625 -5.51 9.01 18.49
C ILE A 625 -5.04 8.11 17.35
N VAL A 626 -5.84 8.06 16.29
CA VAL A 626 -5.44 7.49 15.00
C VAL A 626 -5.61 8.58 13.95
N PHE A 627 -4.56 8.79 13.17
CA PHE A 627 -4.50 9.75 12.08
C PHE A 627 -4.66 9.00 10.75
N PHE A 628 -5.65 9.38 9.95
CA PHE A 628 -5.84 8.90 8.60
C PHE A 628 -5.48 10.01 7.62
N HIS A 629 -4.66 9.68 6.63
CA HIS A 629 -4.22 10.59 5.58
C HIS A 629 -4.61 10.05 4.21
N THR A 630 -5.35 10.83 3.44
CA THR A 630 -5.65 10.55 2.04
C THR A 630 -4.62 11.22 1.15
N PHE A 631 -3.96 10.44 0.30
CA PHE A 631 -3.02 10.93 -0.70
C PHE A 631 -3.14 10.12 -1.99
N GLY A 632 -2.58 10.64 -3.08
CA GLY A 632 -2.68 10.00 -4.39
C GLY A 632 -2.67 10.99 -5.54
N ILE A 633 -3.04 10.50 -6.72
CA ILE A 633 -2.98 11.23 -7.98
C ILE A 633 -4.31 11.21 -8.74
N THR A 634 -4.44 12.11 -9.71
CA THR A 634 -5.46 12.02 -10.77
C THR A 634 -4.73 11.72 -12.08
N HIS A 635 -5.09 10.61 -12.71
CA HIS A 635 -4.49 10.15 -13.95
C HIS A 635 -5.40 10.46 -15.13
N PHE A 636 -4.87 11.25 -16.06
CA PHE A 636 -5.42 11.43 -17.41
C PHE A 636 -4.53 10.64 -18.37
N PRO A 637 -4.95 9.43 -18.79
CA PRO A 637 -4.09 8.56 -19.58
C PRO A 637 -3.58 9.19 -20.86
N SER A 638 -2.38 8.79 -21.27
CA SER A 638 -1.71 9.22 -22.50
C SER A 638 -1.18 8.01 -23.29
N PRO A 639 -0.90 8.15 -24.60
CA PRO A 639 -0.30 7.06 -25.38
C PRO A 639 1.04 6.57 -24.82
N GLU A 640 1.80 7.42 -24.13
CA GLU A 640 3.04 7.07 -23.44
C GLU A 640 2.86 6.02 -22.33
N ASP A 641 1.63 5.89 -21.81
CA ASP A 641 1.26 4.92 -20.79
C ASP A 641 0.90 3.54 -21.37
N PHE A 642 0.94 3.37 -22.71
CA PHE A 642 0.45 2.17 -23.40
C PHE A 642 1.52 1.59 -24.37
N PRO A 643 1.69 0.26 -24.46
CA PRO A 643 0.89 -0.82 -23.87
C PRO A 643 1.26 -1.24 -22.45
N VAL A 644 2.33 -0.66 -21.90
CA VAL A 644 2.76 -0.85 -20.51
C VAL A 644 3.25 0.51 -20.03
N MET A 645 2.73 0.92 -18.87
CA MET A 645 2.92 2.25 -18.31
C MET A 645 4.30 2.37 -17.66
N PRO A 646 5.11 3.37 -18.02
CA PRO A 646 6.30 3.72 -17.24
C PRO A 646 5.92 4.08 -15.80
N THR A 647 6.84 3.87 -14.86
CA THR A 647 6.52 4.11 -13.44
C THR A 647 6.16 5.58 -13.17
N GLU A 648 4.94 5.84 -12.69
CA GLU A 648 4.57 7.12 -12.10
C GLU A 648 4.84 7.07 -10.59
N ILE A 649 5.59 8.04 -10.06
CA ILE A 649 6.09 8.02 -8.68
C ILE A 649 5.51 9.19 -7.89
N PHE A 650 4.94 8.90 -6.72
CA PHE A 650 4.54 9.92 -5.75
C PHE A 650 4.82 9.45 -4.33
N ASP A 651 4.88 10.40 -3.42
CA ASP A 651 5.30 10.12 -2.05
C ASP A 651 4.77 11.10 -0.99
N LEU A 652 5.05 10.75 0.25
CA LEU A 652 4.90 11.59 1.43
C LEU A 652 6.01 11.31 2.42
N MET A 653 6.22 12.24 3.37
CA MET A 653 7.23 12.08 4.42
C MET A 653 6.69 12.42 5.81
N LEU A 654 7.15 11.66 6.79
CA LEU A 654 7.03 11.91 8.22
C LEU A 654 8.41 12.31 8.74
N ARG A 655 8.56 13.56 9.19
CA ARG A 655 9.84 14.13 9.62
C ARG A 655 9.86 14.44 11.11
N PRO A 656 10.91 14.08 11.85
CA PRO A 656 11.07 14.50 13.24
C PRO A 656 11.29 16.01 13.31
N ARG A 657 10.47 16.71 14.09
CA ARG A 657 10.58 18.15 14.39
C ARG A 657 10.51 18.34 15.90
N HIS A 658 11.47 19.06 16.47
CA HIS A 658 11.50 19.34 17.91
C HIS A 658 11.54 18.07 18.79
N ILE A 659 12.00 16.94 18.24
CA ILE A 659 12.23 15.70 18.98
C ILE A 659 13.65 15.71 19.54
N PHE A 660 14.63 15.78 18.65
CA PHE A 660 16.05 15.78 18.97
C PHE A 660 16.56 17.17 19.33
N ALA A 661 17.51 17.23 20.27
CA ALA A 661 18.15 18.46 20.72
C ALA A 661 18.94 19.17 19.61
N GLU A 662 19.47 18.41 18.67
CA GLU A 662 20.22 18.84 17.50
C GLU A 662 20.03 17.82 16.36
N SER A 663 20.83 17.92 15.30
CA SER A 663 20.78 16.96 14.20
C SER A 663 21.12 15.54 14.70
N PRO A 664 20.23 14.53 14.51
CA PRO A 664 20.43 13.18 15.05
C PRO A 664 21.46 12.34 14.28
N VAL A 665 22.17 12.95 13.33
CA VAL A 665 23.11 12.26 12.42
C VAL A 665 24.55 12.76 12.54
N LEU A 666 24.85 13.61 13.51
CA LEU A 666 26.21 14.15 13.67
C LEU A 666 27.23 13.08 14.10
N ASP A 667 26.75 11.96 14.62
CA ASP A 667 27.55 10.78 14.98
C ASP A 667 27.73 9.78 13.82
N VAL A 668 27.07 10.00 12.68
CA VAL A 668 27.32 9.24 11.46
C VAL A 668 28.70 9.64 10.93
N LYS A 669 29.61 8.65 10.87
CA LYS A 669 31.00 8.86 10.44
C LYS A 669 31.04 9.61 9.10
N PRO A 670 31.70 10.78 9.02
CA PRO A 670 31.77 11.53 7.77
C PRO A 670 32.58 10.76 6.72
N SER A 671 32.28 11.01 5.46
CA SER A 671 33.06 10.50 4.33
C SER A 671 34.38 11.28 4.18
N TYR A 672 34.32 12.59 4.41
CA TYR A 672 35.45 13.51 4.38
C TYR A 672 35.31 14.52 5.52
N ALA A 673 36.39 14.77 6.25
CA ALA A 673 36.46 15.85 7.21
C ALA A 673 37.85 16.50 7.25
N ARG A 674 37.86 17.84 7.27
CA ARG A 674 39.03 18.67 7.51
C ARG A 674 38.63 19.96 8.21
N THR A 675 39.21 20.19 9.37
CA THR A 675 39.00 21.39 10.20
C THR A 675 39.92 22.53 9.78
N THR A 676 39.57 23.76 10.13
CA THR A 676 40.43 24.93 9.86
C THR A 676 41.82 24.84 10.50
N LYS A 677 41.94 24.19 11.67
CA LYS A 677 43.25 23.97 12.31
C LYS A 677 44.11 22.99 11.49
N GLU A 678 43.51 21.92 10.97
CA GLU A 678 44.20 20.97 10.09
C GLU A 678 44.59 21.61 8.76
N VAL A 679 43.74 22.46 8.19
CA VAL A 679 44.09 23.27 7.00
C VAL A 679 45.33 24.13 7.28
N LYS A 680 45.31 24.90 8.37
CA LYS A 680 46.43 25.79 8.75
C LYS A 680 47.72 25.02 9.07
N ALA A 681 47.61 23.82 9.62
CA ALA A 681 48.75 22.96 9.94
C ALA A 681 49.27 22.18 8.72
N GLY A 682 48.66 22.34 7.53
CA GLY A 682 49.02 21.58 6.34
C GLY A 682 48.71 20.08 6.46
N VAL A 683 47.87 19.69 7.41
CA VAL A 683 47.45 18.30 7.62
C VAL A 683 46.55 17.88 6.46
N ALA A 684 46.86 16.73 5.87
CA ALA A 684 46.05 16.14 4.81
C ALA A 684 44.64 15.84 5.31
N ALA A 685 43.65 15.90 4.42
CA ALA A 685 42.28 15.60 4.79
C ALA A 685 42.11 14.14 5.23
N SER A 686 41.19 13.91 6.16
CA SER A 686 40.82 12.55 6.57
C SER A 686 39.70 12.02 5.67
N HIS A 687 40.04 11.05 4.82
CA HIS A 687 39.05 10.19 4.17
C HIS A 687 38.66 9.10 5.14
N LEU A 688 37.53 9.31 5.82
CA LEU A 688 37.12 8.48 6.95
C LEU A 688 36.26 7.29 6.51
N LEU A 689 35.78 7.31 5.27
CA LEU A 689 35.19 6.16 4.57
C LEU A 689 36.01 5.89 3.30
N ASP A 690 36.49 4.64 3.16
CA ASP A 690 37.29 4.17 2.02
C ASP A 690 36.37 3.91 0.80
N ASP A 691 35.95 4.96 0.08
CA ASP A 691 35.36 4.79 -1.26
C ASP A 691 36.47 4.66 -2.31
N LYS A 692 36.77 3.40 -2.67
CA LYS A 692 37.77 3.06 -3.70
C LYS A 692 37.15 2.84 -5.08
N VAL A 693 35.83 3.03 -5.23
CA VAL A 693 35.08 2.67 -6.43
C VAL A 693 34.74 3.90 -7.28
N SER A 694 34.42 5.03 -6.65
CA SER A 694 34.11 6.27 -7.36
C SER A 694 35.30 6.80 -8.18
N ARG A 695 35.05 7.09 -9.46
CA ARG A 695 36.03 7.64 -10.42
C ARG A 695 35.36 8.58 -11.42
N LEU A 696 36.15 9.45 -12.05
CA LEU A 696 35.65 10.29 -13.14
C LEU A 696 35.20 9.43 -14.33
N ALA A 697 34.00 9.70 -14.85
CA ALA A 697 33.48 9.01 -16.04
C ALA A 697 34.30 9.33 -17.30
N PHE A 698 34.83 10.56 -17.38
CA PHE A 698 35.69 11.03 -18.46
C PHE A 698 36.94 11.67 -17.86
N ASN A 699 38.11 11.10 -18.14
CA ASN A 699 39.39 11.69 -17.74
C ASN A 699 39.72 12.86 -18.68
N GLY A 700 39.30 14.07 -18.34
CA GLY A 700 39.94 15.28 -18.85
C GLY A 700 41.29 15.47 -18.15
N GLN A 701 42.36 15.84 -18.87
CA GLN A 701 43.70 16.11 -18.31
C GLN A 701 43.76 17.28 -17.29
N GLY A 702 42.64 17.83 -16.84
CA GLY A 702 42.58 18.80 -15.75
C GLY A 702 42.06 18.13 -14.47
N SER A 703 42.94 17.91 -13.50
CA SER A 703 42.48 17.77 -12.11
C SER A 703 41.71 19.03 -11.76
N CYS A 704 40.39 18.93 -11.60
CA CYS A 704 39.53 20.00 -11.08
C CYS A 704 40.04 20.56 -9.74
N CYS A 705 40.91 19.80 -9.06
CA CYS A 705 41.43 20.06 -7.72
C CYS A 705 42.93 20.38 -7.68
N LYS A 706 43.62 20.54 -8.82
CA LYS A 706 44.98 21.10 -8.84
C LYS A 706 44.87 22.62 -9.00
N LYS A 707 44.92 23.32 -7.87
CA LYS A 707 45.50 24.66 -7.82
C LYS A 707 46.74 24.59 -6.95
#